data_AF-A0A0B7G6H1-F1
#
_entry.id   AF-A0A0B7G6H1-F1
#
_cell.length_a   1.000
_cell.length_b   1.000
_cell.length_c   1.000
_cell.angle_alpha   90.00
_cell.angle_beta   90.00
_cell.angle_gamma   90.00
#
_symmetry.space_group_name_H-M   'P 1'
#
loop_
_entity.id
_entity.type
_entity.pdbx_description
1 polymer ?
#
loop_
_entity_poly.entity_id
_entity_poly.type
_entity_poly.pdbx_seq_one_letter_code
_entity_poly.pdbx_strand_id
1 'polypeptide(L)'
;MSARGRASRFKDASADASALSLPHDVSFGSYQSSFASPGPPSRKPSGSSQTVSSNPSSAPIATPSPVIRRRSSLRTVTGQDDNPGVSTPKGPPRINSFALRDVDDSLDRLAEMSGHGPDSPVASPDKEKRSLLLDSTNSRSTKLKDSKTGATDKGPTMTLREQEKLIDQVKRENFALKLKVHFLEERLNQLAPDHLEAALKQNISLKIEVQSQRVELKKHKKAATDAERAMADLRREMEISGSSSTALQEERARRIETERLLDERERELRALRRRVGSGGSATSEVQDLRARNAQLEDELEEVRQALVETNEALERSGAAAVEELEDENAALRREAQAQLDALAQLGEERDDALEELDAIRLAHEQLIRRHESSLQDRSASRLQFEDERNEREALEEDVNALRDKLTATNIEMESRENEFRVLEAELRADMDERDGEWRQEMSELGSRVEELQDALAAREEELRELRLRNEDLEENTTILHDQVETAFAHVETERNALINEKEDREAELEAANADIASQGKRIYELEEALEAAQAAEAESRQEREVEVQVVAALKEKLATAKNELRSLQSSYTALEDQLAAQRERETELARRDDLIAEEMEDLRAIREELEAEKRALEDDLVRTEDKWEKERADREKEGKIWAGRLEDAERLQARAVDELEHDLEHAREELRSVELTLAQRDADLAAVQAALRSLETARENSTTDKFSMELELDRLRRDLERCEDELARARRELADAESRGREREAVVDKMHTEKRELETQLAVQRQTRLNLSEKLDAAQSNLKTIETDAASHKLRIAELESRLSKDQRAHTTTEAQYREQITERNTLLLTICKYIDQVLGADKKRSGDGKPFTNFSVFHDRILERLRSLTMINTEFTKRSQELEARLTGKVQDLNKALDNRMKGLDKIEVSLKTVAEAKLGWRKKLVAKEGELDTLRAHNDELMIQLRQLRRASSGEGVLASTEIKSLSARAQNAERRLQNAQNLLAAAEERFTQQSDRNSNSEIRWEARVKEYEGRVRAAEEKVKRERQGAKERTTELENAIRSLERQLDREKKRSAQLNEMNDLNKVNPGGF
;
A
#
# COMPACT_ATOMS: atom_id res chain seq x y z
N MET A 1 -52.49 -34.96 -56.83
CA MET A 1 -52.34 -33.70 -57.61
C MET A 1 -50.86 -33.31 -57.60
N SER A 2 -50.32 -32.72 -58.68
CA SER A 2 -48.93 -32.24 -58.91
C SER A 2 -47.79 -32.92 -58.10
N ALA A 3 -47.00 -33.88 -58.61
CA ALA A 3 -45.93 -33.76 -59.65
C ALA A 3 -44.81 -32.77 -59.25
N ARG A 4 -43.49 -33.11 -59.20
CA ARG A 4 -42.65 -34.26 -59.64
C ARG A 4 -41.48 -34.48 -58.63
N GLY A 5 -40.64 -35.53 -58.60
CA GLY A 5 -40.61 -36.83 -59.30
C GLY A 5 -39.17 -37.32 -59.67
N ARG A 6 -38.78 -38.55 -59.25
CA ARG A 6 -37.48 -39.29 -59.47
C ARG A 6 -36.23 -38.79 -58.70
N ALA A 7 -35.12 -39.53 -58.49
CA ALA A 7 -34.74 -40.97 -58.27
C ALA A 7 -33.17 -41.07 -58.39
N SER A 8 -32.34 -41.98 -57.85
CA SER A 8 -32.30 -43.05 -56.83
C SER A 8 -30.99 -43.87 -57.07
N ARG A 9 -30.37 -44.50 -56.04
CA ARG A 9 -29.33 -45.60 -56.11
C ARG A 9 -27.87 -45.20 -56.52
N PHE A 10 -26.78 -45.94 -56.21
CA PHE A 10 -26.54 -47.15 -55.37
C PHE A 10 -25.05 -47.26 -54.87
N LYS A 11 -24.82 -48.33 -54.08
CA LYS A 11 -23.62 -49.04 -53.52
C LYS A 11 -22.29 -49.10 -54.36
N ASP A 12 -21.13 -49.70 -53.99
CA ASP A 12 -20.77 -50.93 -53.22
C ASP A 12 -19.36 -50.86 -52.53
N ALA A 13 -18.71 -51.98 -52.13
CA ALA A 13 -17.57 -52.03 -51.19
C ALA A 13 -16.49 -53.16 -51.40
N SER A 14 -15.41 -53.09 -50.59
CA SER A 14 -14.50 -54.16 -50.08
C SER A 14 -13.17 -54.58 -50.78
N ALA A 15 -12.15 -54.80 -49.92
CA ALA A 15 -11.15 -55.91 -49.86
C ALA A 15 -9.66 -55.74 -50.31
N ASP A 16 -8.78 -55.95 -49.31
CA ASP A 16 -7.46 -56.64 -49.26
C ASP A 16 -6.17 -56.11 -49.95
N ALA A 17 -5.02 -56.66 -49.49
CA ALA A 17 -3.73 -55.94 -49.39
C ALA A 17 -2.45 -56.80 -49.57
N SER A 18 -1.29 -56.14 -49.66
CA SER A 18 0.09 -56.66 -49.54
C SER A 18 1.06 -55.48 -49.29
N ALA A 19 2.31 -55.72 -48.82
CA ALA A 19 3.17 -54.67 -48.23
C ALA A 19 4.66 -54.77 -48.58
N LEU A 20 5.41 -53.64 -48.47
CA LEU A 20 6.77 -53.55 -47.85
C LEU A 20 7.34 -52.09 -47.78
N SER A 21 8.06 -51.81 -46.68
CA SER A 21 9.11 -50.79 -46.42
C SER A 21 8.93 -49.27 -46.71
N LEU A 22 8.68 -48.50 -45.62
CA LEU A 22 9.39 -47.27 -45.12
C LEU A 22 9.46 -45.97 -45.97
N PRO A 23 9.70 -44.76 -45.36
CA PRO A 23 9.76 -44.40 -43.92
C PRO A 23 8.85 -43.21 -43.46
N HIS A 24 8.62 -43.09 -42.13
CA HIS A 24 8.29 -41.90 -41.28
C HIS A 24 7.26 -40.82 -41.75
N ASP A 25 6.31 -40.31 -40.92
CA ASP A 25 5.93 -40.64 -39.53
C ASP A 25 4.50 -40.15 -39.15
N VAL A 26 3.99 -40.62 -37.98
CA VAL A 26 2.80 -40.26 -37.16
C VAL A 26 1.64 -39.39 -37.71
N SER A 27 0.35 -39.64 -37.40
CA SER A 27 -0.42 -40.86 -37.10
C SER A 27 -1.93 -40.50 -37.12
N PHE A 28 -2.83 -41.42 -37.53
CA PHE A 28 -4.29 -41.18 -37.60
C PHE A 28 -5.07 -41.91 -36.49
N GLY A 29 -6.29 -41.45 -36.16
CA GLY A 29 -7.16 -42.05 -35.14
C GLY A 29 -8.37 -42.83 -35.70
N SER A 30 -9.39 -43.06 -34.84
CA SER A 30 -10.77 -43.57 -35.12
C SER A 30 -11.16 -44.99 -34.62
N TYR A 31 -11.79 -45.03 -33.43
CA TYR A 31 -12.91 -45.89 -32.99
C TYR A 31 -12.84 -47.44 -32.81
N GLN A 32 -13.26 -47.83 -31.58
CA GLN A 32 -14.10 -48.98 -31.18
C GLN A 32 -13.57 -50.45 -31.15
N SER A 33 -13.22 -50.87 -29.92
CA SER A 33 -13.86 -51.98 -29.16
C SER A 33 -13.92 -53.41 -29.74
N SER A 34 -13.17 -54.35 -29.16
CA SER A 34 -13.69 -55.37 -28.20
C SER A 34 -12.71 -56.52 -27.84
N PHE A 35 -12.89 -57.05 -26.61
CA PHE A 35 -12.68 -58.44 -26.15
C PHE A 35 -11.29 -59.05 -25.79
N ALA A 36 -11.31 -59.71 -24.62
CA ALA A 36 -10.53 -60.88 -24.13
C ALA A 36 -9.08 -60.77 -23.59
N SER A 37 -8.94 -61.18 -22.32
CA SER A 37 -7.71 -61.49 -21.55
C SER A 37 -7.17 -62.92 -21.83
N PRO A 38 -5.98 -63.31 -21.31
CA PRO A 38 -5.75 -63.68 -19.87
C PRO A 38 -4.55 -62.92 -19.24
N GLY A 39 -4.18 -62.95 -17.94
CA GLY A 39 -4.60 -63.71 -16.73
C GLY A 39 -3.67 -64.90 -16.38
N PRO A 40 -3.43 -65.33 -15.10
CA PRO A 40 -3.66 -64.76 -13.75
C PRO A 40 -2.35 -64.89 -12.87
N PRO A 41 -2.26 -65.24 -11.54
CA PRO A 41 -3.19 -65.22 -10.37
C PRO A 41 -2.63 -64.73 -8.98
N SER A 42 -3.56 -64.49 -8.03
CA SER A 42 -3.43 -64.63 -6.54
C SER A 42 -2.67 -63.53 -5.73
N ARG A 43 -2.82 -63.37 -4.40
CA ARG A 43 -3.46 -64.21 -3.34
C ARG A 43 -4.03 -63.38 -2.14
N LYS A 44 -4.94 -63.96 -1.34
CA LYS A 44 -5.46 -63.51 -0.01
C LYS A 44 -4.86 -64.42 1.12
N PRO A 45 -5.25 -64.47 2.44
CA PRO A 45 -6.43 -63.89 3.15
C PRO A 45 -6.35 -63.54 4.69
N SER A 46 -7.53 -63.18 5.24
CA SER A 46 -8.05 -63.44 6.63
C SER A 46 -7.67 -62.56 7.83
N GLY A 47 -8.58 -62.28 8.80
CA GLY A 47 -10.05 -62.52 8.84
C GLY A 47 -10.71 -62.50 10.25
N SER A 48 -12.07 -62.53 10.30
CA SER A 48 -12.99 -62.66 11.49
C SER A 48 -13.05 -61.46 12.48
N SER A 49 -14.12 -61.11 13.22
CA SER A 49 -15.51 -61.60 13.46
C SER A 49 -16.31 -60.56 14.33
N GLN A 50 -17.64 -60.54 14.62
CA GLN A 50 -18.89 -61.15 14.06
C GLN A 50 -20.19 -60.54 14.73
N THR A 51 -21.27 -60.26 13.97
CA THR A 51 -22.73 -60.24 14.38
C THR A 51 -23.29 -59.15 15.36
N VAL A 52 -24.60 -58.85 15.51
CA VAL A 52 -25.90 -59.32 14.92
C VAL A 52 -26.99 -58.20 14.84
N SER A 53 -27.98 -58.31 13.92
CA SER A 53 -29.41 -57.85 14.01
C SER A 53 -29.75 -56.33 14.06
N SER A 54 -30.89 -55.79 13.56
CA SER A 54 -32.04 -56.31 12.75
C SER A 54 -32.77 -55.18 11.98
N ASN A 55 -33.56 -55.54 10.95
CA ASN A 55 -34.50 -54.71 10.15
C ASN A 55 -35.80 -55.57 9.90
N PRO A 56 -36.82 -55.26 9.04
CA PRO A 56 -37.05 -54.16 8.06
C PRO A 56 -38.41 -53.40 8.28
N SER A 57 -38.86 -52.41 7.48
CA SER A 57 -39.52 -52.50 6.13
C SER A 57 -40.19 -51.13 5.79
N SER A 58 -40.75 -50.78 4.61
CA SER A 58 -40.92 -51.40 3.28
C SER A 58 -41.06 -50.32 2.14
N ALA A 59 -42.06 -50.40 1.22
CA ALA A 59 -42.29 -49.54 0.03
C ALA A 59 -43.79 -49.65 -0.45
N PRO A 60 -44.32 -49.36 -1.69
CA PRO A 60 -43.65 -49.20 -3.02
C PRO A 60 -44.21 -48.20 -4.11
N ILE A 61 -43.32 -47.83 -5.06
CA ILE A 61 -43.45 -47.74 -6.56
C ILE A 61 -44.53 -46.84 -7.25
N ALA A 62 -44.06 -45.90 -8.10
CA ALA A 62 -44.48 -45.67 -9.51
C ALA A 62 -43.52 -44.71 -10.28
N THR A 63 -43.52 -44.70 -11.62
CA THR A 63 -42.61 -43.93 -12.54
C THR A 63 -43.41 -43.44 -13.80
N PRO A 64 -42.86 -42.80 -14.89
CA PRO A 64 -41.49 -42.32 -15.19
C PRO A 64 -41.31 -40.94 -15.92
N SER A 65 -40.20 -40.23 -15.63
CA SER A 65 -39.29 -39.51 -16.58
C SER A 65 -39.81 -38.30 -17.45
N PRO A 66 -38.95 -37.54 -18.19
CA PRO A 66 -38.17 -36.40 -17.64
C PRO A 66 -38.14 -35.10 -18.53
N VAL A 67 -37.52 -33.99 -18.05
CA VAL A 67 -36.59 -33.05 -18.79
C VAL A 67 -36.33 -31.68 -18.08
N ILE A 68 -35.06 -31.47 -17.67
CA ILE A 68 -34.16 -30.28 -17.75
C ILE A 68 -34.65 -28.80 -17.55
N ARG A 69 -34.04 -28.12 -16.54
CA ARG A 69 -33.68 -26.67 -16.32
C ARG A 69 -34.72 -25.56 -15.98
N ARG A 70 -34.56 -25.08 -14.72
CA ARG A 70 -34.57 -23.68 -14.18
C ARG A 70 -35.02 -22.48 -15.07
N ARG A 71 -35.86 -21.60 -14.48
CA ARG A 71 -35.58 -20.13 -14.37
C ARG A 71 -36.37 -19.42 -13.24
N SER A 72 -35.68 -18.52 -12.54
CA SER A 72 -36.09 -17.28 -11.84
C SER A 72 -37.52 -17.04 -11.26
N SER A 73 -37.56 -16.92 -9.92
CA SER A 73 -38.06 -15.78 -9.11
C SER A 73 -39.55 -15.40 -8.92
N LEU A 74 -39.84 -14.93 -7.68
CA LEU A 74 -40.86 -13.95 -7.23
C LEU A 74 -42.33 -14.37 -6.91
N ARG A 75 -42.52 -14.78 -5.64
CA ARG A 75 -43.46 -14.22 -4.61
C ARG A 75 -44.84 -13.66 -5.04
N THR A 76 -45.93 -14.16 -4.44
CA THR A 76 -47.23 -13.44 -4.29
C THR A 76 -48.12 -14.09 -3.21
N VAL A 77 -49.35 -13.55 -3.01
CA VAL A 77 -50.48 -14.02 -2.14
C VAL A 77 -50.31 -13.70 -0.65
N THR A 78 -51.23 -13.04 0.10
CA THR A 78 -52.48 -12.24 -0.14
C THR A 78 -52.65 -11.28 1.07
N GLY A 79 -53.58 -10.32 1.17
CA GLY A 79 -54.77 -9.96 0.39
C GLY A 79 -55.24 -8.52 0.69
N GLN A 80 -56.52 -8.20 0.53
CA GLN A 80 -57.04 -6.83 0.35
C GLN A 80 -58.27 -6.53 1.24
N ASP A 81 -58.50 -5.27 1.62
CA ASP A 81 -59.78 -4.51 1.45
C ASP A 81 -59.86 -3.18 2.25
N ASP A 82 -60.23 -2.10 1.53
CA ASP A 82 -60.97 -0.88 1.90
C ASP A 82 -60.58 0.08 3.08
N ASN A 83 -61.31 1.22 3.16
CA ASN A 83 -60.90 2.56 3.62
C ASN A 83 -62.16 3.45 3.87
N PRO A 84 -62.16 4.66 4.48
CA PRO A 84 -61.30 5.32 5.50
C PRO A 84 -62.04 5.64 6.85
N GLY A 85 -61.35 6.15 7.90
CA GLY A 85 -62.05 6.92 8.96
C GLY A 85 -61.37 7.25 10.31
N VAL A 86 -60.84 8.47 10.45
CA VAL A 86 -60.85 9.38 11.64
C VAL A 86 -60.26 8.95 13.02
N SER A 87 -59.53 9.89 13.67
CA SER A 87 -59.17 10.01 15.12
C SER A 87 -58.20 9.01 15.80
N THR A 88 -56.94 9.47 15.90
CA THR A 88 -56.06 9.63 17.10
C THR A 88 -56.62 9.28 18.51
N PRO A 89 -55.79 8.96 19.56
CA PRO A 89 -54.40 9.46 19.75
C PRO A 89 -53.34 8.57 20.50
N LYS A 90 -52.15 9.15 20.70
CA LYS A 90 -51.09 8.91 21.73
C LYS A 90 -50.11 7.72 21.59
N GLY A 91 -48.82 8.07 21.47
CA GLY A 91 -47.64 7.20 21.61
C GLY A 91 -46.41 7.82 20.92
N PRO A 92 -45.47 8.49 21.63
CA PRO A 92 -44.46 9.36 20.99
C PRO A 92 -43.10 8.67 20.72
N PRO A 93 -42.47 8.90 19.54
CA PRO A 93 -41.06 8.62 19.29
C PRO A 93 -40.15 9.82 19.63
N ARG A 94 -38.83 9.63 19.49
CA ARG A 94 -37.76 10.52 19.96
C ARG A 94 -37.59 11.76 19.07
N ILE A 95 -37.37 12.92 19.68
CA ILE A 95 -37.07 14.20 19.01
C ILE A 95 -35.55 14.35 18.85
N ASN A 96 -35.11 14.97 17.75
CA ASN A 96 -33.77 15.54 17.61
C ASN A 96 -33.88 17.00 17.08
N SER A 97 -32.87 17.82 17.38
CA SER A 97 -32.64 19.19 16.84
C SER A 97 -33.85 20.13 16.74
N PHE A 98 -34.02 21.00 17.75
CA PHE A 98 -34.82 22.22 17.64
C PHE A 98 -33.98 23.35 17.00
N ALA A 99 -34.59 24.22 16.20
CA ALA A 99 -33.93 25.35 15.55
C ALA A 99 -34.01 26.63 16.40
N LEU A 100 -33.16 27.61 16.11
CA LEU A 100 -33.47 29.02 16.41
C LEU A 100 -33.08 29.89 15.21
N ARG A 101 -33.68 31.08 15.13
CA ARG A 101 -34.01 31.78 13.89
C ARG A 101 -33.85 33.30 14.06
N ASP A 102 -33.58 33.97 12.93
CA ASP A 102 -33.66 35.40 12.60
C ASP A 102 -33.81 36.43 13.75
N VAL A 103 -32.86 37.38 13.84
CA VAL A 103 -33.14 38.82 13.64
C VAL A 103 -31.94 39.44 12.93
N ASP A 104 -32.20 40.21 11.88
CA ASP A 104 -31.25 41.11 11.19
C ASP A 104 -31.96 42.43 10.94
N ASP A 105 -31.45 43.55 11.47
CA ASP A 105 -31.81 44.92 11.05
C ASP A 105 -30.91 46.00 11.68
N SER A 106 -30.99 47.22 11.14
CA SER A 106 -30.45 48.50 11.66
C SER A 106 -28.94 48.74 11.59
N LEU A 107 -28.51 49.24 10.42
CA LEU A 107 -27.28 50.00 10.21
C LEU A 107 -27.34 51.40 10.89
N ASP A 108 -26.20 52.10 10.90
CA ASP A 108 -26.05 53.56 11.09
C ASP A 108 -26.54 54.22 12.39
N ARG A 109 -25.63 54.32 13.38
CA ARG A 109 -25.42 55.57 14.15
C ARG A 109 -23.95 55.85 14.44
N LEU A 110 -23.50 57.02 13.95
CA LEU A 110 -22.60 58.02 14.58
C LEU A 110 -21.74 57.49 15.76
N ALA A 111 -20.41 57.38 15.71
CA ALA A 111 -19.40 58.35 15.25
C ALA A 111 -19.47 59.72 15.97
N GLU A 112 -18.88 59.82 17.17
CA GLU A 112 -18.19 61.04 17.65
C GLU A 112 -17.42 60.82 18.99
N MET A 113 -16.70 61.88 19.40
CA MET A 113 -15.98 62.11 20.69
C MET A 113 -14.58 61.48 20.89
N SER A 114 -13.62 62.38 21.16
CA SER A 114 -12.17 62.18 21.29
C SER A 114 -11.68 62.58 22.69
N GLY A 115 -10.50 62.09 23.11
CA GLY A 115 -9.70 62.52 24.27
C GLY A 115 -8.64 61.47 24.63
N HIS A 116 -7.32 61.71 24.47
CA HIS A 116 -6.41 62.44 25.39
C HIS A 116 -6.45 61.90 26.84
N GLY A 117 -5.38 61.43 27.49
CA GLY A 117 -3.91 61.32 27.21
C GLY A 117 -3.17 61.19 28.57
N PRO A 118 -1.83 61.38 28.72
CA PRO A 118 -0.68 61.18 27.82
C PRO A 118 0.50 60.40 28.51
N ASP A 119 1.74 60.57 28.03
CA ASP A 119 3.06 60.25 28.68
C ASP A 119 3.52 58.77 28.86
N SER A 120 4.81 58.41 28.77
CA SER A 120 6.00 59.01 28.09
C SER A 120 7.14 57.95 27.92
N PRO A 121 8.24 58.18 27.15
CA PRO A 121 9.00 57.10 26.48
C PRO A 121 10.45 56.81 26.95
N VAL A 122 11.00 55.65 26.54
CA VAL A 122 12.45 55.33 26.52
C VAL A 122 12.84 54.63 25.18
N ALA A 123 14.12 54.71 24.80
CA ALA A 123 14.60 54.55 23.41
C ALA A 123 14.93 53.14 22.89
N SER A 124 14.98 53.05 21.56
CA SER A 124 15.74 52.11 20.71
C SER A 124 17.28 52.19 20.96
N PRO A 125 18.17 51.29 20.44
CA PRO A 125 18.04 50.62 19.13
C PRO A 125 18.64 49.20 18.93
N ASP A 126 18.62 48.79 17.65
CA ASP A 126 19.64 48.04 16.91
C ASP A 126 19.65 46.49 16.85
N LYS A 127 19.76 46.03 15.58
CA LYS A 127 20.41 44.79 15.08
C LYS A 127 19.74 43.45 15.45
N GLU A 128 19.78 42.40 14.61
CA GLU A 128 20.39 42.27 13.27
C GLU A 128 19.58 41.27 12.42
N LYS A 129 19.39 41.55 11.11
CA LYS A 129 18.89 40.55 10.14
C LYS A 129 20.02 40.16 9.19
N ARG A 130 20.52 38.93 9.32
CA ARG A 130 21.56 38.38 8.43
C ARG A 130 20.94 37.48 7.36
N SER A 131 21.20 37.78 6.09
CA SER A 131 20.81 36.96 4.94
C SER A 131 22.00 36.24 4.34
N LEU A 132 21.82 34.99 3.93
CA LEU A 132 22.51 34.34 2.79
C LEU A 132 21.42 33.50 2.10
N LEU A 133 21.14 33.60 0.80
CA LEU A 133 21.99 33.27 -0.36
C LEU A 133 22.38 31.78 -0.35
N LEU A 134 21.79 30.87 -1.13
CA LEU A 134 21.37 30.85 -2.55
C LEU A 134 22.53 30.78 -3.54
N ASP A 135 22.68 29.63 -4.21
CA ASP A 135 23.06 29.57 -5.63
C ASP A 135 22.40 28.35 -6.31
N SER A 136 22.11 28.49 -7.60
CA SER A 136 21.75 27.45 -8.56
C SER A 136 21.88 28.08 -9.95
N THR A 137 22.80 27.58 -10.75
CA THR A 137 23.56 28.44 -11.65
C THR A 137 22.94 28.65 -13.04
N ASN A 138 22.97 29.92 -13.47
CA ASN A 138 23.09 30.42 -14.85
C ASN A 138 22.35 29.69 -16.00
N SER A 139 21.37 30.40 -16.57
CA SER A 139 21.35 30.62 -18.03
C SER A 139 21.41 32.13 -18.33
N ARG A 140 22.00 32.50 -19.47
CA ARG A 140 22.53 33.86 -19.68
C ARG A 140 21.53 34.86 -20.29
N SER A 141 21.26 35.91 -19.53
CA SER A 141 21.16 37.32 -19.93
C SER A 141 20.41 37.72 -21.23
N THR A 142 19.44 38.63 -21.07
CA THR A 142 19.58 40.01 -21.62
C THR A 142 18.69 40.99 -20.85
N LYS A 143 19.06 42.27 -20.82
CA LYS A 143 18.26 43.36 -20.22
C LYS A 143 17.44 44.07 -21.30
N LEU A 144 16.24 44.56 -20.99
CA LEU A 144 15.93 46.01 -20.93
C LEU A 144 14.44 46.33 -20.73
N LYS A 145 14.16 47.03 -19.61
CA LYS A 145 13.33 48.25 -19.47
C LYS A 145 11.82 48.25 -19.79
N ASP A 146 11.09 49.01 -18.97
CA ASP A 146 9.66 49.32 -19.04
C ASP A 146 9.17 49.93 -20.37
N SER A 147 7.90 49.66 -20.71
CA SER A 147 6.88 50.73 -20.69
C SER A 147 5.45 50.17 -20.76
N LYS A 148 4.46 50.99 -20.36
CA LYS A 148 3.03 50.64 -20.26
C LYS A 148 2.19 51.58 -21.13
N THR A 149 1.86 51.16 -22.35
CA THR A 149 0.77 51.69 -23.20
C THR A 149 0.42 50.66 -24.28
N GLY A 150 -0.78 50.73 -24.85
CA GLY A 150 -1.31 49.72 -25.78
C GLY A 150 -1.44 50.17 -27.24
N ALA A 151 -2.33 49.47 -27.96
CA ALA A 151 -2.68 49.59 -29.38
C ALA A 151 -1.76 48.87 -30.39
N THR A 152 -2.27 47.74 -30.90
CA THR A 152 -2.15 47.25 -32.29
C THR A 152 -0.76 47.17 -32.95
N ASP A 153 -0.22 45.95 -33.07
CA ASP A 153 0.20 45.45 -34.38
C ASP A 153 -0.01 43.92 -34.50
N LYS A 154 0.08 43.38 -35.72
CA LYS A 154 -0.38 42.04 -36.11
C LYS A 154 0.78 41.03 -36.20
N GLY A 155 1.05 40.34 -35.10
CA GLY A 155 1.74 39.04 -35.14
C GLY A 155 0.93 38.00 -35.94
N PRO A 156 1.57 36.93 -36.46
CA PRO A 156 0.89 35.95 -37.30
C PRO A 156 -0.26 35.28 -36.55
N THR A 157 -1.46 35.33 -37.14
CA THR A 157 -2.64 34.66 -36.59
C THR A 157 -2.46 33.15 -36.68
N MET A 158 -2.04 32.52 -35.59
CA MET A 158 -2.18 31.08 -35.36
C MET A 158 -3.58 30.68 -35.82
N THR A 159 -3.66 29.76 -36.78
CA THR A 159 -4.93 29.41 -37.43
C THR A 159 -5.92 28.86 -36.40
N LEU A 160 -7.22 28.93 -36.68
CA LEU A 160 -8.23 28.32 -35.80
C LEU A 160 -7.90 26.84 -35.50
N ARG A 161 -7.32 26.12 -36.46
CA ARG A 161 -6.82 24.74 -36.30
C ARG A 161 -5.64 24.60 -35.35
N GLU A 162 -4.72 25.56 -35.33
CA GLU A 162 -3.60 25.57 -34.39
C GLU A 162 -4.06 26.01 -33.00
N GLN A 163 -5.01 26.95 -32.90
CA GLN A 163 -5.67 27.30 -31.65
C GLN A 163 -6.47 26.12 -31.09
N GLU A 164 -7.27 25.42 -31.90
CA GLU A 164 -7.92 24.16 -31.55
C GLU A 164 -6.91 23.11 -31.08
N LYS A 165 -5.80 22.91 -31.80
CA LYS A 165 -4.76 21.94 -31.44
C LYS A 165 -4.08 22.29 -30.10
N LEU A 166 -3.87 23.57 -29.83
CA LEU A 166 -3.28 24.07 -28.57
C LEU A 166 -4.30 23.97 -27.43
N ILE A 167 -5.57 24.27 -27.68
CA ILE A 167 -6.70 24.04 -26.76
C ILE A 167 -6.88 22.54 -26.47
N ASP A 168 -6.75 21.65 -27.45
CA ASP A 168 -6.86 20.20 -27.28
C ASP A 168 -5.59 19.59 -26.67
N GLN A 169 -4.44 20.23 -26.80
CA GLN A 169 -3.27 19.93 -25.99
C GLN A 169 -3.49 20.35 -24.53
N VAL A 170 -3.90 21.59 -24.27
CA VAL A 170 -4.23 22.07 -22.91
C VAL A 170 -5.38 21.27 -22.28
N LYS A 171 -6.40 20.82 -23.04
CA LYS A 171 -7.43 19.90 -22.53
C LYS A 171 -6.85 18.53 -22.16
N ARG A 172 -5.93 17.97 -22.95
CA ARG A 172 -5.26 16.69 -22.64
C ARG A 172 -4.33 16.81 -21.44
N GLU A 173 -3.60 17.92 -21.33
CA GLU A 173 -2.75 18.24 -20.18
C GLU A 173 -3.60 18.49 -18.93
N ASN A 174 -4.72 19.22 -19.03
CA ASN A 174 -5.68 19.44 -17.94
C ASN A 174 -6.42 18.15 -17.54
N PHE A 175 -6.70 17.25 -18.49
CA PHE A 175 -7.27 15.92 -18.22
C PHE A 175 -6.23 15.00 -17.56
N ALA A 176 -4.98 15.00 -18.02
CA ALA A 176 -3.88 14.26 -17.40
C ALA A 176 -3.56 14.79 -15.99
N LEU A 177 -3.62 16.11 -15.79
CA LEU A 177 -3.54 16.74 -14.47
C LEU A 177 -4.72 16.35 -13.59
N LYS A 178 -5.96 16.32 -14.11
CA LYS A 178 -7.14 15.84 -13.37
C LYS A 178 -7.06 14.36 -13.01
N LEU A 179 -6.56 13.50 -13.90
CA LEU A 179 -6.26 12.11 -13.59
C LEU A 179 -5.17 11.99 -12.53
N LYS A 180 -4.12 12.81 -12.61
CA LYS A 180 -3.04 12.82 -11.61
C LYS A 180 -3.50 13.38 -10.27
N VAL A 181 -4.40 14.37 -10.25
CA VAL A 181 -5.07 14.87 -9.05
C VAL A 181 -5.96 13.78 -8.48
N HIS A 182 -6.85 13.14 -9.27
CA HIS A 182 -7.66 12.00 -8.81
C HIS A 182 -6.81 10.88 -8.24
N PHE A 183 -5.74 10.44 -8.91
CA PHE A 183 -4.86 9.39 -8.38
C PHE A 183 -4.00 9.86 -7.20
N LEU A 184 -3.79 11.16 -6.99
CA LEU A 184 -3.19 11.70 -5.78
C LEU A 184 -4.20 11.84 -4.64
N GLU A 185 -5.46 12.17 -4.92
CA GLU A 185 -6.58 12.22 -3.96
C GLU A 185 -6.99 10.80 -3.52
N GLU A 186 -7.06 9.85 -4.45
CA GLU A 186 -7.31 8.43 -4.21
C GLU A 186 -6.15 7.81 -3.42
N ARG A 187 -4.89 8.13 -3.77
CA ARG A 187 -3.72 7.73 -2.99
C ARG A 187 -3.63 8.44 -1.63
N LEU A 188 -4.09 9.69 -1.52
CA LEU A 188 -4.18 10.40 -0.24
C LEU A 188 -5.24 9.72 0.64
N ASN A 189 -6.42 9.41 0.11
CA ASN A 189 -7.46 8.70 0.84
C ASN A 189 -7.05 7.27 1.24
N GLN A 190 -6.18 6.61 0.45
CA GLN A 190 -5.58 5.31 0.81
C GLN A 190 -4.43 5.42 1.83
N LEU A 191 -3.70 6.55 1.88
CA LEU A 191 -2.60 6.80 2.83
C LEU A 191 -3.02 7.56 4.09
N ALA A 192 -4.21 8.14 4.12
CA ALA A 192 -4.69 8.98 5.21
C ALA A 192 -5.89 8.45 6.03
N PRO A 193 -6.23 7.14 6.10
CA PRO A 193 -7.21 6.68 7.09
C PRO A 193 -6.70 7.02 8.49
N ASP A 194 -5.42 6.78 8.77
CA ASP A 194 -4.77 7.07 10.06
C ASP A 194 -4.75 8.57 10.38
N HIS A 195 -4.56 9.44 9.38
CA HIS A 195 -4.58 10.89 9.59
C HIS A 195 -6.01 11.44 9.73
N LEU A 196 -7.00 10.88 9.04
CA LEU A 196 -8.40 11.25 9.21
C LEU A 196 -8.93 10.73 10.56
N GLU A 197 -8.54 9.53 10.97
CA GLU A 197 -8.79 8.99 12.31
C GLU A 197 -8.06 9.77 13.38
N ALA A 198 -6.80 10.19 13.18
CA ALA A 198 -6.09 11.04 14.12
C ALA A 198 -6.78 12.41 14.27
N ALA A 199 -7.22 13.03 13.16
CA ALA A 199 -7.99 14.27 13.18
C ALA A 199 -9.35 14.09 13.86
N LEU A 200 -10.04 12.96 13.67
CA LEU A 200 -11.29 12.61 14.35
C LEU A 200 -11.09 12.31 15.83
N LYS A 201 -10.06 11.54 16.21
CA LYS A 201 -9.66 11.26 17.59
C LYS A 201 -9.25 12.55 18.31
N GLN A 202 -8.53 13.46 17.64
CA GLN A 202 -8.22 14.79 18.16
C GLN A 202 -9.48 15.66 18.28
N ASN A 203 -10.41 15.61 17.33
CA ASN A 203 -11.70 16.31 17.45
C ASN A 203 -12.54 15.78 18.62
N ILE A 204 -12.59 14.45 18.79
CA ILE A 204 -13.29 13.78 19.90
C ILE A 204 -12.60 14.13 21.22
N SER A 205 -11.27 14.09 21.29
CA SER A 205 -10.48 14.49 22.47
C SER A 205 -10.75 15.95 22.84
N LEU A 206 -10.62 16.90 21.89
CA LEU A 206 -10.95 18.32 22.10
C LEU A 206 -12.42 18.52 22.51
N LYS A 207 -13.34 17.67 22.06
CA LYS A 207 -14.77 17.74 22.41
C LYS A 207 -15.06 17.17 23.80
N ILE A 208 -14.29 16.17 24.24
CA ILE A 208 -14.25 15.67 25.62
C ILE A 208 -13.60 16.71 26.53
N GLU A 209 -12.49 17.31 26.12
CA GLU A 209 -11.77 18.35 26.86
C GLU A 209 -12.64 19.61 27.03
N VAL A 210 -13.29 20.09 25.97
CA VAL A 210 -14.29 21.17 26.05
C VAL A 210 -15.51 20.78 26.89
N GLN A 211 -15.87 19.50 26.99
CA GLN A 211 -16.88 19.05 27.96
C GLN A 211 -16.34 19.02 29.39
N SER A 212 -15.10 18.59 29.62
CA SER A 212 -14.45 18.59 30.94
C SER A 212 -14.28 20.02 31.44
N GLN A 213 -13.70 20.91 30.64
CA GLN A 213 -13.60 22.34 30.92
C GLN A 213 -14.99 23.00 31.12
N ARG A 214 -16.06 22.54 30.46
CA ARG A 214 -17.44 22.99 30.75
C ARG A 214 -18.00 22.43 32.06
N VAL A 215 -17.60 21.24 32.49
CA VAL A 215 -17.95 20.65 33.79
C VAL A 215 -17.13 21.30 34.91
N GLU A 216 -15.86 21.58 34.68
CA GLU A 216 -14.97 22.33 35.56
C GLU A 216 -15.44 23.78 35.70
N LEU A 217 -15.78 24.50 34.61
CA LEU A 217 -16.40 25.82 34.70
C LEU A 217 -17.74 25.79 35.45
N LYS A 218 -18.52 24.70 35.38
CA LYS A 218 -19.70 24.50 36.23
C LYS A 218 -19.33 24.24 37.70
N LYS A 219 -18.30 23.45 37.99
CA LYS A 219 -17.77 23.21 39.35
C LYS A 219 -17.23 24.50 39.95
N HIS A 220 -16.38 25.24 39.24
CA HIS A 220 -15.85 26.53 39.64
C HIS A 220 -16.95 27.60 39.77
N LYS A 221 -17.95 27.63 38.87
CA LYS A 221 -19.09 28.54 39.04
C LYS A 221 -19.95 28.15 40.25
N LYS A 222 -20.16 26.86 40.53
CA LYS A 222 -20.84 26.41 41.75
C LYS A 222 -20.03 26.81 42.99
N ALA A 223 -18.74 26.49 43.04
CA ALA A 223 -17.83 26.86 44.11
C ALA A 223 -17.74 28.38 44.31
N ALA A 224 -17.80 29.17 43.24
CA ALA A 224 -17.91 30.63 43.32
C ALA A 224 -19.25 31.05 43.94
N THR A 225 -20.39 30.51 43.52
CA THR A 225 -21.68 30.81 44.16
C THR A 225 -21.80 30.31 45.60
N ASP A 226 -21.09 29.24 45.95
CA ASP A 226 -21.05 28.69 47.31
C ASP A 226 -20.07 29.49 48.19
N ALA A 227 -18.99 30.04 47.63
CA ALA A 227 -18.12 31.02 48.28
C ALA A 227 -18.78 32.41 48.40
N GLU A 228 -19.62 32.82 47.43
CA GLU A 228 -20.47 34.01 47.52
C GLU A 228 -21.54 33.85 48.60
N ARG A 229 -22.13 32.65 48.74
CA ARG A 229 -22.99 32.29 49.89
C ARG A 229 -22.20 32.36 51.19
N ALA A 230 -21.08 31.63 51.30
CA ALA A 230 -20.24 31.66 52.50
C ALA A 230 -19.76 33.08 52.86
N MET A 231 -19.47 33.95 51.89
CA MET A 231 -19.17 35.37 52.15
C MET A 231 -20.41 36.21 52.48
N ALA A 232 -21.60 35.87 51.99
CA ALA A 232 -22.85 36.51 52.39
C ALA A 232 -23.30 36.07 53.79
N ASP A 233 -23.02 34.82 54.18
CA ASP A 233 -23.33 34.25 55.48
C ASP A 233 -22.27 34.64 56.51
N LEU A 234 -20.98 34.72 56.17
CA LEU A 234 -19.96 35.41 56.98
C LEU A 234 -20.23 36.92 57.11
N ARG A 235 -20.90 37.55 56.13
CA ARG A 235 -21.40 38.93 56.27
C ARG A 235 -22.57 39.00 57.24
N ARG A 236 -23.52 38.05 57.21
CA ARG A 236 -24.56 37.93 58.25
C ARG A 236 -23.96 37.66 59.62
N GLU A 237 -22.97 36.78 59.72
CA GLU A 237 -22.27 36.50 60.98
C GLU A 237 -21.46 37.71 61.46
N MET A 238 -20.93 38.57 60.58
CA MET A 238 -20.38 39.88 60.98
C MET A 238 -21.45 40.94 61.27
N GLU A 239 -22.66 40.85 60.72
CA GLU A 239 -23.82 41.67 61.11
C GLU A 239 -24.42 41.21 62.45
N ILE A 240 -24.24 39.94 62.83
CA ILE A 240 -24.76 39.31 64.06
C ILE A 240 -23.73 39.34 65.21
N SER A 241 -22.44 39.13 64.93
CA SER A 241 -21.34 39.24 65.91
C SER A 241 -20.69 40.63 65.96
N GLY A 242 -21.04 41.52 65.01
CA GLY A 242 -20.59 42.91 64.95
C GLY A 242 -21.06 43.71 66.16
N SER A 243 -20.22 43.80 67.18
CA SER A 243 -20.52 44.43 68.46
C SER A 243 -20.76 45.95 68.35
N SER A 244 -22.03 46.33 68.11
CA SER A 244 -22.50 47.72 68.15
C SER A 244 -23.90 47.87 68.78
N SER A 245 -24.29 46.92 69.64
CA SER A 245 -25.62 46.92 70.29
C SER A 245 -25.71 47.79 71.54
N THR A 246 -24.61 48.32 72.08
CA THR A 246 -24.62 49.17 73.28
C THR A 246 -24.75 50.66 72.92
N ALA A 247 -23.90 51.17 72.03
CA ALA A 247 -23.87 52.59 71.66
C ALA A 247 -25.22 53.09 71.08
N LEU A 248 -25.80 52.36 70.13
CA LEU A 248 -27.10 52.72 69.53
C LEU A 248 -28.29 52.45 70.46
N GLN A 249 -28.14 51.60 71.48
CA GLN A 249 -29.21 51.32 72.44
C GLN A 249 -29.20 52.33 73.61
N GLU A 250 -28.03 52.81 74.04
CA GLU A 250 -27.93 53.99 74.91
C GLU A 250 -28.36 55.27 74.19
N GLU A 251 -28.01 55.47 72.91
CA GLU A 251 -28.49 56.63 72.16
C GLU A 251 -30.02 56.59 71.98
N ARG A 252 -30.59 55.41 71.67
CA ARG A 252 -32.06 55.24 71.61
C ARG A 252 -32.73 55.38 72.97
N ALA A 253 -32.14 54.89 74.06
CA ALA A 253 -32.68 55.08 75.41
C ALA A 253 -32.70 56.57 75.77
N ARG A 254 -31.56 57.28 75.59
CA ARG A 254 -31.45 58.73 75.87
C ARG A 254 -32.35 59.56 74.93
N ARG A 255 -32.54 59.16 73.66
CA ARG A 255 -33.53 59.77 72.76
C ARG A 255 -34.96 59.53 73.21
N ILE A 256 -35.34 58.30 73.57
CA ILE A 256 -36.71 57.99 74.03
C ILE A 256 -37.02 58.65 75.38
N GLU A 257 -36.03 58.78 76.27
CA GLU A 257 -36.16 59.48 77.54
C GLU A 257 -36.26 61.01 77.36
N THR A 258 -35.44 61.60 76.49
CA THR A 258 -35.56 63.03 76.15
C THR A 258 -36.81 63.34 75.32
N GLU A 259 -37.24 62.47 74.42
CA GLU A 259 -38.55 62.57 73.75
C GLU A 259 -39.68 62.49 74.78
N ARG A 260 -39.69 61.50 75.69
CA ARG A 260 -40.73 61.41 76.74
C ARG A 260 -40.76 62.66 77.62
N LEU A 261 -39.62 63.15 78.09
CA LEU A 261 -39.55 64.36 78.92
C LEU A 261 -39.97 65.63 78.16
N LEU A 262 -39.66 65.74 76.86
CA LEU A 262 -40.14 66.84 76.01
C LEU A 262 -41.64 66.72 75.74
N ASP A 263 -42.15 65.52 75.46
CA ASP A 263 -43.53 65.24 75.11
C ASP A 263 -44.46 65.33 76.34
N GLU A 264 -43.97 65.00 77.54
CA GLU A 264 -44.61 65.32 78.83
C GLU A 264 -44.61 66.82 79.13
N ARG A 265 -43.48 67.52 78.95
CA ARG A 265 -43.42 68.99 79.07
C ARG A 265 -44.31 69.69 78.05
N GLU A 266 -44.44 69.16 76.83
CA GLU A 266 -45.39 69.64 75.84
C GLU A 266 -46.84 69.32 76.22
N ARG A 267 -47.13 68.16 76.83
CA ARG A 267 -48.47 67.86 77.39
C ARG A 267 -48.84 68.85 78.51
N GLU A 268 -47.90 69.15 79.41
CA GLU A 268 -48.09 70.17 80.46
C GLU A 268 -48.29 71.57 79.86
N LEU A 269 -47.49 71.98 78.87
CA LEU A 269 -47.67 73.25 78.15
C LEU A 269 -49.00 73.29 77.37
N ARG A 270 -49.44 72.17 76.77
CA ARG A 270 -50.75 72.01 76.11
C ARG A 270 -51.92 71.91 77.10
N ALA A 271 -51.67 71.67 78.39
CA ALA A 271 -52.68 71.72 79.45
C ALA A 271 -52.81 73.15 80.01
N LEU A 272 -51.70 73.81 80.32
CA LEU A 272 -51.67 75.18 80.83
C LEU A 272 -52.17 76.19 79.79
N ARG A 273 -51.83 76.03 78.50
CA ARG A 273 -52.39 76.83 77.39
C ARG A 273 -53.86 76.55 77.09
N ARG A 274 -54.52 75.63 77.79
CA ARG A 274 -55.97 75.38 77.70
C ARG A 274 -56.77 75.81 78.94
N ARG A 275 -56.15 76.49 79.92
CA ARG A 275 -56.83 77.06 81.09
C ARG A 275 -56.62 78.57 81.30
N VAL A 276 -56.00 79.27 80.35
CA VAL A 276 -55.90 80.74 80.34
C VAL A 276 -56.07 81.24 78.90
N GLY A 277 -57.09 82.07 78.63
CA GLY A 277 -57.16 82.86 77.40
C GLY A 277 -58.45 82.88 76.57
N SER A 278 -59.58 83.33 77.13
CA SER A 278 -60.51 84.27 76.45
C SER A 278 -61.52 84.85 77.46
N GLY A 279 -61.90 86.12 77.32
CA GLY A 279 -62.55 86.98 78.34
C GLY A 279 -63.88 86.52 78.97
N GLY A 280 -64.46 87.22 79.95
CA GLY A 280 -64.14 88.52 80.57
C GLY A 280 -65.38 89.06 81.32
N SER A 281 -65.48 90.30 81.84
CA SER A 281 -64.49 91.36 82.08
C SER A 281 -65.10 92.41 83.03
N ALA A 282 -64.35 93.02 83.97
CA ALA A 282 -64.79 94.11 84.86
C ALA A 282 -63.57 94.90 85.42
N THR A 283 -63.78 96.09 85.99
CA THR A 283 -62.71 97.10 86.21
C THR A 283 -62.63 97.69 87.62
N SER A 284 -61.40 97.97 88.05
CA SER A 284 -60.98 99.05 88.98
C SER A 284 -61.45 99.03 90.45
N GLU A 285 -60.55 98.66 91.37
CA GLU A 285 -60.38 99.29 92.71
C GLU A 285 -59.12 98.72 93.43
N VAL A 286 -58.10 99.55 93.72
CA VAL A 286 -56.76 99.08 94.17
C VAL A 286 -56.07 99.95 95.25
N GLN A 287 -56.57 101.14 95.62
CA GLN A 287 -55.74 102.13 96.35
C GLN A 287 -55.99 102.35 97.86
N ASP A 288 -57.17 102.08 98.42
CA ASP A 288 -57.55 102.73 99.71
C ASP A 288 -57.27 101.96 101.01
N LEU A 289 -57.04 100.64 100.99
CA LEU A 289 -57.08 99.81 102.22
C LEU A 289 -55.77 99.73 103.05
N ARG A 290 -54.71 100.48 102.71
CA ARG A 290 -53.41 100.38 103.43
C ARG A 290 -53.30 101.21 104.72
N ALA A 291 -54.31 102.01 105.09
CA ALA A 291 -54.15 103.09 106.07
C ALA A 291 -54.60 102.78 107.53
N ARG A 292 -55.13 101.60 107.84
CA ARG A 292 -55.97 101.39 109.06
C ARG A 292 -55.41 100.46 110.15
N ASN A 293 -54.10 100.23 110.18
CA ASN A 293 -53.49 99.12 110.91
C ASN A 293 -52.55 99.55 112.08
N ALA A 294 -52.94 100.54 112.89
CA ALA A 294 -52.01 101.21 113.84
C ALA A 294 -52.65 101.95 115.05
N GLN A 295 -53.80 101.50 115.60
CA GLN A 295 -54.55 102.27 116.62
C GLN A 295 -55.29 101.46 117.71
N LEU A 296 -54.90 100.22 118.05
CA LEU A 296 -55.73 99.33 118.89
C LEU A 296 -54.98 98.54 120.00
N GLU A 297 -53.78 98.97 120.42
CA GLU A 297 -52.95 98.18 121.35
C GLU A 297 -52.97 98.64 122.83
N ASP A 298 -53.45 99.85 123.14
CA ASP A 298 -53.15 100.53 124.42
C ASP A 298 -54.15 100.30 125.59
N GLU A 299 -55.38 99.81 125.35
CA GLU A 299 -56.50 99.95 126.32
C GLU A 299 -56.69 98.78 127.33
N LEU A 300 -55.69 97.91 127.54
CA LEU A 300 -55.91 96.54 128.07
C LEU A 300 -55.53 96.24 129.55
N GLU A 301 -55.02 97.20 130.33
CA GLU A 301 -54.29 96.86 131.57
C GLU A 301 -55.03 97.05 132.90
N GLU A 302 -55.95 98.03 133.02
CA GLU A 302 -56.32 98.64 134.31
C GLU A 302 -57.22 97.77 135.22
N VAL A 303 -57.98 96.83 134.68
CA VAL A 303 -59.06 96.11 135.40
C VAL A 303 -58.55 94.98 136.32
N ARG A 304 -57.27 94.60 136.24
CA ARG A 304 -56.73 93.33 136.80
C ARG A 304 -56.73 93.20 138.34
N GLN A 305 -56.74 94.30 139.10
CA GLN A 305 -56.38 94.25 140.53
C GLN A 305 -57.50 93.78 141.48
N ALA A 306 -58.77 93.99 141.15
CA ALA A 306 -59.89 93.76 142.08
C ALA A 306 -60.29 92.27 142.29
N LEU A 307 -59.66 91.33 141.57
CA LEU A 307 -60.05 89.91 141.55
C LEU A 307 -59.35 89.06 142.63
N VAL A 308 -58.25 89.56 143.20
CA VAL A 308 -57.28 88.76 143.97
C VAL A 308 -57.85 88.27 145.31
N GLU A 309 -58.47 89.16 146.10
CA GLU A 309 -58.83 88.88 147.50
C GLU A 309 -59.92 87.79 147.66
N THR A 310 -60.69 87.51 146.61
CA THR A 310 -61.67 86.41 146.59
C THR A 310 -61.09 85.04 146.22
N ASN A 311 -59.88 84.99 145.64
CA ASN A 311 -59.32 83.75 145.09
C ASN A 311 -58.74 82.82 146.18
N GLU A 312 -58.04 83.40 147.15
CA GLU A 312 -57.32 82.67 148.21
C GLU A 312 -58.21 81.77 149.07
N ALA A 313 -59.52 82.01 149.13
CA ALA A 313 -60.48 81.16 149.85
C ALA A 313 -60.84 79.88 149.08
N LEU A 314 -60.81 79.93 147.74
CA LEU A 314 -61.22 78.83 146.86
C LEU A 314 -60.06 77.85 146.60
N GLU A 315 -58.84 78.37 146.45
CA GLU A 315 -57.62 77.60 146.13
C GLU A 315 -57.39 76.41 147.07
N ARG A 316 -57.61 76.59 148.38
CA ARG A 316 -57.39 75.53 149.39
C ARG A 316 -58.37 74.34 149.27
N SER A 317 -59.51 74.52 148.62
CA SER A 317 -60.44 73.42 148.32
C SER A 317 -60.23 72.83 146.92
N GLY A 318 -59.58 73.55 146.01
CA GLY A 318 -59.24 73.04 144.67
C GLY A 318 -58.05 72.10 144.69
N ALA A 319 -57.00 72.42 145.47
CA ALA A 319 -55.73 71.69 145.47
C ALA A 319 -55.89 70.17 145.68
N ALA A 320 -56.69 69.75 146.67
CA ALA A 320 -56.89 68.32 146.98
C ALA A 320 -57.61 67.53 145.86
N ALA A 321 -58.44 68.19 145.05
CA ALA A 321 -59.13 67.55 143.93
C ALA A 321 -58.29 67.53 142.64
N VAL A 322 -57.22 68.35 142.57
CA VAL A 322 -56.24 68.30 141.48
C VAL A 322 -55.29 67.11 141.67
N GLU A 323 -54.85 66.85 142.90
CA GLU A 323 -53.90 65.77 143.22
C GLU A 323 -54.42 64.38 142.81
N GLU A 324 -55.68 64.03 143.13
CA GLU A 324 -56.30 62.76 142.66
C GLU A 324 -56.39 62.68 141.12
N LEU A 325 -56.76 63.78 140.45
CA LEU A 325 -56.90 63.82 138.98
C LEU A 325 -55.55 63.79 138.24
N GLU A 326 -54.46 64.25 138.88
CA GLU A 326 -53.10 64.16 138.36
C GLU A 326 -52.55 62.74 138.47
N ASP A 327 -52.83 62.01 139.56
CA ASP A 327 -52.45 60.61 139.72
C ASP A 327 -53.22 59.67 138.77
N GLU A 328 -54.52 59.89 138.56
CA GLU A 328 -55.30 59.18 137.51
C GLU A 328 -54.74 59.48 136.11
N ASN A 329 -54.38 60.73 135.82
CA ASN A 329 -53.71 61.10 134.56
C ASN A 329 -52.36 60.38 134.40
N ALA A 330 -51.59 60.24 135.47
CA ALA A 330 -50.32 59.55 135.48
C ALA A 330 -50.49 58.03 135.28
N ALA A 331 -51.56 57.44 135.82
CA ALA A 331 -51.92 56.04 135.57
C ALA A 331 -52.24 55.79 134.08
N LEU A 332 -53.18 56.57 133.52
CA LEU A 332 -53.60 56.43 132.12
C LEU A 332 -52.45 56.66 131.12
N ARG A 333 -51.50 57.57 131.42
CA ARG A 333 -50.30 57.76 130.59
C ARG A 333 -49.35 56.56 130.61
N ARG A 334 -49.18 55.88 131.75
CA ARG A 334 -48.36 54.65 131.83
C ARG A 334 -49.00 53.50 131.06
N GLU A 335 -50.31 53.35 131.12
CA GLU A 335 -51.04 52.33 130.36
C GLU A 335 -51.00 52.60 128.85
N ALA A 336 -51.20 53.84 128.41
CA ALA A 336 -51.05 54.23 127.02
C ALA A 336 -49.62 54.00 126.49
N GLN A 337 -48.58 54.26 127.30
CA GLN A 337 -47.20 53.96 126.92
C GLN A 337 -46.97 52.45 126.77
N ALA A 338 -47.43 51.63 127.73
CA ALA A 338 -47.31 50.18 127.64
C ALA A 338 -48.03 49.58 126.41
N GLN A 339 -49.14 50.18 125.98
CA GLN A 339 -49.82 49.80 124.74
C GLN A 339 -49.02 50.18 123.48
N LEU A 340 -48.32 51.30 123.48
CA LEU A 340 -47.41 51.68 122.38
C LEU A 340 -46.19 50.76 122.31
N ASP A 341 -45.58 50.45 123.46
CA ASP A 341 -44.40 49.57 123.53
C ASP A 341 -44.75 48.14 123.06
N ALA A 342 -45.94 47.62 123.41
CA ALA A 342 -46.45 46.34 122.91
C ALA A 342 -46.76 46.35 121.39
N LEU A 343 -47.22 47.48 120.85
CA LEU A 343 -47.42 47.64 119.39
C LEU A 343 -46.09 47.76 118.63
N ALA A 344 -45.03 48.25 119.27
CA ALA A 344 -43.68 48.24 118.70
C ALA A 344 -43.14 46.81 118.60
N GLN A 345 -43.27 46.01 119.67
CA GLN A 345 -42.85 44.59 119.68
C GLN A 345 -43.59 43.76 118.62
N LEU A 346 -44.92 43.93 118.49
CA LEU A 346 -45.71 43.30 117.40
C LEU A 346 -45.35 43.84 116.00
N GLY A 347 -44.68 45.00 115.92
CA GLY A 347 -44.10 45.53 114.69
C GLY A 347 -42.79 44.85 114.31
N GLU A 348 -41.92 44.63 115.29
CA GLU A 348 -40.65 43.92 115.14
C GLU A 348 -40.88 42.43 114.81
N GLU A 349 -41.73 41.73 115.57
CA GLU A 349 -42.11 40.32 115.31
C GLU A 349 -42.71 40.12 113.91
N ARG A 350 -43.43 41.13 113.37
CA ARG A 350 -43.97 41.12 112.00
C ARG A 350 -42.85 41.22 110.96
N ASP A 351 -41.89 42.10 111.18
CA ASP A 351 -40.84 42.37 110.19
C ASP A 351 -39.81 41.23 110.15
N ASP A 352 -39.44 40.66 111.29
CA ASP A 352 -38.68 39.41 111.37
C ASP A 352 -39.38 38.28 110.58
N ALA A 353 -40.69 38.11 110.79
CA ALA A 353 -41.49 37.11 110.08
C ALA A 353 -41.66 37.40 108.57
N LEU A 354 -41.46 38.64 108.11
CA LEU A 354 -41.42 38.98 106.68
C LEU A 354 -40.05 38.68 106.07
N GLU A 355 -38.95 38.96 106.78
CA GLU A 355 -37.60 38.61 106.34
C GLU A 355 -37.42 37.10 106.21
N GLU A 356 -37.94 36.30 107.15
CA GLU A 356 -37.97 34.83 107.03
C GLU A 356 -38.75 34.37 105.78
N LEU A 357 -39.89 35.01 105.50
CA LEU A 357 -40.76 34.63 104.37
C LEU A 357 -40.10 34.94 103.02
N ASP A 358 -39.42 36.07 102.89
CA ASP A 358 -38.67 36.43 101.68
C ASP A 358 -37.36 35.63 101.53
N ALA A 359 -36.69 35.26 102.63
CA ALA A 359 -35.59 34.30 102.60
C ALA A 359 -36.04 32.91 102.08
N ILE A 360 -37.20 32.42 102.55
CA ILE A 360 -37.80 31.16 102.08
C ILE A 360 -38.21 31.25 100.60
N ARG A 361 -38.80 32.37 100.15
CA ARG A 361 -39.13 32.61 98.73
C ARG A 361 -37.88 32.57 97.85
N LEU A 362 -36.80 33.26 98.25
CA LEU A 362 -35.55 33.28 97.50
C LEU A 362 -34.90 31.89 97.43
N ALA A 363 -34.92 31.12 98.53
CA ALA A 363 -34.47 29.74 98.54
C ALA A 363 -35.30 28.84 97.61
N HIS A 364 -36.61 29.04 97.54
CA HIS A 364 -37.50 28.30 96.65
C HIS A 364 -37.25 28.63 95.17
N GLU A 365 -37.09 29.91 94.80
CA GLU A 365 -36.70 30.28 93.43
C GLU A 365 -35.35 29.69 93.01
N GLN A 366 -34.36 29.68 93.90
CA GLN A 366 -33.07 29.06 93.60
C GLN A 366 -33.19 27.54 93.40
N LEU A 367 -34.09 26.88 94.11
CA LEU A 367 -34.40 25.46 93.91
C LEU A 367 -35.06 25.21 92.56
N ILE A 368 -36.04 26.05 92.18
CA ILE A 368 -36.70 25.99 90.85
C ILE A 368 -35.65 26.16 89.74
N ARG A 369 -34.83 27.22 89.78
CA ARG A 369 -33.81 27.47 88.74
C ARG A 369 -32.79 26.33 88.62
N ARG A 370 -32.40 25.69 89.74
CA ARG A 370 -31.53 24.49 89.72
C ARG A 370 -32.21 23.28 89.09
N HIS A 371 -33.51 23.07 89.34
CA HIS A 371 -34.28 22.01 88.70
C HIS A 371 -34.53 22.27 87.21
N GLU A 372 -34.81 23.51 86.82
CA GLU A 372 -34.96 23.92 85.42
C GLU A 372 -33.65 23.74 84.64
N SER A 373 -32.51 24.19 85.17
CA SER A 373 -31.19 23.90 84.59
C SER A 373 -30.97 22.40 84.43
N SER A 374 -31.15 21.61 85.51
CA SER A 374 -30.92 20.16 85.45
C SER A 374 -31.85 19.43 84.48
N LEU A 375 -33.05 19.96 84.20
CA LEU A 375 -33.94 19.45 83.16
C LEU A 375 -33.52 19.89 81.76
N GLN A 376 -33.06 21.14 81.59
CA GLN A 376 -32.49 21.63 80.34
C GLN A 376 -31.24 20.85 79.96
N ASP A 377 -30.28 20.70 80.89
CA ASP A 377 -29.05 19.89 80.72
C ASP A 377 -29.40 18.46 80.28
N ARG A 378 -30.34 17.80 80.97
CA ARG A 378 -30.81 16.45 80.61
C ARG A 378 -31.54 16.38 79.27
N SER A 379 -32.19 17.46 78.84
CA SER A 379 -32.83 17.54 77.51
C SER A 379 -31.80 17.77 76.40
N ALA A 380 -30.79 18.60 76.65
CA ALA A 380 -29.68 18.86 75.73
C ALA A 380 -28.82 17.60 75.55
N SER A 381 -28.43 16.92 76.63
CA SER A 381 -27.71 15.65 76.53
C SER A 381 -28.52 14.53 75.89
N ARG A 382 -29.86 14.55 75.96
CA ARG A 382 -30.70 13.60 75.20
C ARG A 382 -30.74 13.93 73.72
N LEU A 383 -30.94 15.21 73.37
CA LEU A 383 -30.93 15.67 71.98
C LEU A 383 -29.58 15.36 71.33
N GLN A 384 -28.46 15.67 72.00
CA GLN A 384 -27.11 15.30 71.55
C GLN A 384 -26.94 13.79 71.37
N PHE A 385 -27.49 12.96 72.25
CA PHE A 385 -27.40 11.49 72.10
C PHE A 385 -28.29 10.95 70.98
N GLU A 386 -29.40 11.62 70.65
CA GLU A 386 -30.24 11.32 69.49
C GLU A 386 -29.59 11.83 68.19
N ASP A 387 -28.97 13.02 68.20
CA ASP A 387 -28.21 13.57 67.06
C ASP A 387 -26.96 12.73 66.76
N GLU A 388 -26.11 12.41 67.75
CA GLU A 388 -24.99 11.48 67.59
C GLU A 388 -25.45 10.09 67.11
N ARG A 389 -26.67 9.66 67.47
CA ARG A 389 -27.25 8.40 67.01
C ARG A 389 -27.70 8.50 65.56
N ASN A 390 -28.37 9.58 65.17
CA ASN A 390 -28.77 9.85 63.80
C ASN A 390 -27.54 9.96 62.88
N GLU A 391 -26.46 10.59 63.35
CA GLU A 391 -25.18 10.65 62.65
C GLU A 391 -24.53 9.26 62.52
N ARG A 392 -24.54 8.43 63.57
CA ARG A 392 -24.06 7.04 63.51
C ARG A 392 -24.89 6.19 62.55
N GLU A 393 -26.21 6.27 62.61
CA GLU A 393 -27.11 5.52 61.72
C GLU A 393 -26.93 5.97 60.26
N ALA A 394 -26.78 7.28 60.00
CA ALA A 394 -26.45 7.79 58.66
C ALA A 394 -25.06 7.36 58.16
N LEU A 395 -24.04 7.33 59.04
CA LEU A 395 -22.71 6.82 58.71
C LEU A 395 -22.70 5.31 58.48
N GLU A 396 -23.53 4.54 59.19
CA GLU A 396 -23.73 3.12 58.92
C GLU A 396 -24.46 2.88 57.59
N GLU A 397 -25.48 3.70 57.25
CA GLU A 397 -26.11 3.69 55.92
C GLU A 397 -25.11 4.04 54.82
N ASP A 398 -24.27 5.07 54.98
CA ASP A 398 -23.23 5.44 54.00
C ASP A 398 -22.16 4.35 53.86
N VAL A 399 -21.72 3.73 54.97
CA VAL A 399 -20.78 2.59 54.96
C VAL A 399 -21.41 1.38 54.26
N ASN A 400 -22.70 1.10 54.46
CA ASN A 400 -23.40 0.02 53.76
C ASN A 400 -23.58 0.35 52.27
N ALA A 401 -23.94 1.59 51.93
CA ALA A 401 -24.01 2.05 50.54
C ALA A 401 -22.63 2.05 49.85
N LEU A 402 -21.53 2.23 50.58
CA LEU A 402 -20.16 2.06 50.07
C LEU A 402 -19.77 0.59 49.91
N ARG A 403 -20.21 -0.31 50.82
CA ARG A 403 -20.07 -1.77 50.67
C ARG A 403 -20.82 -2.29 49.44
N ASP A 404 -22.06 -1.83 49.23
CA ASP A 404 -22.87 -2.23 48.07
C ASP A 404 -22.33 -1.67 46.75
N LYS A 405 -21.76 -0.46 46.77
CA LYS A 405 -20.99 0.06 45.62
C LYS A 405 -19.74 -0.78 45.36
N LEU A 406 -19.01 -1.17 46.41
CA LEU A 406 -17.80 -1.99 46.28
C LEU A 406 -18.10 -3.39 45.73
N THR A 407 -19.14 -4.07 46.23
CA THR A 407 -19.56 -5.38 45.72
C THR A 407 -20.07 -5.27 44.29
N ALA A 408 -20.84 -4.23 43.95
CA ALA A 408 -21.24 -3.97 42.57
C ALA A 408 -20.04 -3.72 41.64
N THR A 409 -19.04 -2.93 42.06
CA THR A 409 -17.81 -2.74 41.27
C THR A 409 -16.98 -4.00 41.15
N ASN A 410 -16.94 -4.86 42.18
CA ASN A 410 -16.26 -6.15 42.09
C ASN A 410 -16.96 -7.08 41.10
N ILE A 411 -18.30 -7.18 41.13
CA ILE A 411 -19.07 -7.97 40.17
C ILE A 411 -18.91 -7.43 38.75
N GLU A 412 -18.88 -6.11 38.56
CA GLU A 412 -18.54 -5.49 37.26
C GLU A 412 -17.11 -5.80 36.81
N MET A 413 -16.13 -5.81 37.73
CA MET A 413 -14.74 -6.18 37.43
C MET A 413 -14.63 -7.67 37.08
N GLU A 414 -15.28 -8.56 37.83
CA GLU A 414 -15.34 -10.00 37.54
C GLU A 414 -16.04 -10.28 36.20
N SER A 415 -17.10 -9.54 35.85
CA SER A 415 -17.72 -9.62 34.51
C SER A 415 -16.72 -9.23 33.43
N ARG A 416 -16.05 -8.07 33.58
CA ARG A 416 -15.06 -7.59 32.61
C ARG A 416 -13.84 -8.51 32.52
N GLU A 417 -13.35 -9.07 33.62
CA GLU A 417 -12.26 -10.05 33.62
C GLU A 417 -12.67 -11.34 32.90
N ASN A 418 -13.91 -11.80 33.05
CA ASN A 418 -14.40 -12.96 32.30
C ASN A 418 -14.63 -12.65 30.83
N GLU A 419 -15.13 -11.45 30.48
CA GLU A 419 -15.21 -10.95 29.10
C GLU A 419 -13.81 -10.86 28.47
N PHE A 420 -12.80 -10.32 29.18
CA PHE A 420 -11.41 -10.30 28.74
C PHE A 420 -10.83 -11.71 28.60
N ARG A 421 -11.11 -12.65 29.51
CA ARG A 421 -10.67 -14.06 29.39
C ARG A 421 -11.28 -14.75 28.17
N VAL A 422 -12.54 -14.46 27.83
CA VAL A 422 -13.19 -14.97 26.61
C VAL A 422 -12.56 -14.35 25.38
N LEU A 423 -12.42 -13.03 25.33
CA LEU A 423 -11.77 -12.33 24.20
C LEU A 423 -10.31 -12.73 24.01
N GLU A 424 -9.56 -12.99 25.09
CA GLU A 424 -8.21 -13.57 25.01
C GLU A 424 -8.21 -15.02 24.50
N ALA A 425 -9.23 -15.82 24.84
CA ALA A 425 -9.34 -17.20 24.35
C ALA A 425 -9.75 -17.25 22.87
N GLU A 426 -10.67 -16.38 22.46
CA GLU A 426 -11.05 -16.15 21.06
C GLU A 426 -9.85 -15.63 20.26
N LEU A 427 -9.13 -14.61 20.74
CA LEU A 427 -7.93 -14.11 20.07
C LEU A 427 -6.80 -15.15 20.00
N ARG A 428 -6.66 -16.03 21.00
CA ARG A 428 -5.73 -17.17 20.93
C ARG A 428 -6.17 -18.19 19.89
N ALA A 429 -7.47 -18.51 19.80
CA ALA A 429 -8.01 -19.40 18.77
C ALA A 429 -7.84 -18.82 17.35
N ASP A 430 -8.17 -17.54 17.14
CA ASP A 430 -7.94 -16.82 15.87
C ASP A 430 -6.45 -16.82 15.46
N MET A 431 -5.55 -16.71 16.44
CA MET A 431 -4.10 -16.79 16.22
C MET A 431 -3.65 -18.21 15.91
N ASP A 432 -4.11 -19.23 16.65
CA ASP A 432 -3.79 -20.64 16.42
C ASP A 432 -4.35 -21.15 15.08
N GLU A 433 -5.55 -20.72 14.68
CA GLU A 433 -6.11 -20.99 13.35
C GLU A 433 -5.27 -20.33 12.26
N ARG A 434 -4.88 -19.05 12.41
CA ARG A 434 -4.00 -18.37 11.46
C ARG A 434 -2.62 -19.04 11.36
N ASP A 435 -2.04 -19.42 12.49
CA ASP A 435 -0.77 -20.15 12.53
C ASP A 435 -0.92 -21.52 11.83
N GLY A 436 -2.08 -22.17 11.97
CA GLY A 436 -2.46 -23.37 11.23
C GLY A 436 -2.53 -23.16 9.72
N GLU A 437 -3.24 -22.12 9.27
CA GLU A 437 -3.32 -21.72 7.85
C GLU A 437 -1.92 -21.44 7.29
N TRP A 438 -1.10 -20.65 7.97
CA TRP A 438 0.26 -20.33 7.52
C TRP A 438 1.19 -21.55 7.51
N ARG A 439 1.04 -22.49 8.45
CA ARG A 439 1.76 -23.78 8.43
C ARG A 439 1.31 -24.64 7.25
N GLN A 440 0.02 -24.63 6.89
CA GLN A 440 -0.48 -25.32 5.71
C GLN A 440 0.04 -24.67 4.41
N GLU A 441 -0.08 -23.34 4.25
CA GLU A 441 0.43 -22.62 3.08
C GLU A 441 1.95 -22.85 2.90
N MET A 442 2.72 -22.77 3.99
CA MET A 442 4.17 -23.06 3.95
C MET A 442 4.48 -24.53 3.64
N SER A 443 3.62 -25.48 4.04
CA SER A 443 3.77 -26.89 3.66
C SER A 443 3.41 -27.13 2.18
N GLU A 444 2.35 -26.49 1.66
CA GLU A 444 1.96 -26.57 0.25
C GLU A 444 2.99 -25.91 -0.66
N LEU A 445 3.56 -24.76 -0.25
CA LEU A 445 4.70 -24.14 -0.91
C LEU A 445 5.96 -25.01 -0.81
N GLY A 446 6.20 -25.66 0.33
CA GLY A 446 7.28 -26.62 0.52
C GLY A 446 7.21 -27.78 -0.47
N SER A 447 6.09 -28.52 -0.50
CA SER A 447 5.89 -29.60 -1.46
C SER A 447 5.92 -29.10 -2.91
N ARG A 448 5.46 -27.88 -3.20
CA ARG A 448 5.57 -27.31 -4.55
C ARG A 448 7.01 -26.94 -4.94
N VAL A 449 7.87 -26.61 -3.97
CA VAL A 449 9.31 -26.45 -4.18
C VAL A 449 9.98 -27.82 -4.41
N GLU A 450 9.61 -28.84 -3.64
CA GLU A 450 10.08 -30.23 -3.85
C GLU A 450 9.70 -30.75 -5.26
N GLU A 451 8.44 -30.60 -5.70
CA GLU A 451 7.99 -30.93 -7.06
C GLU A 451 8.82 -30.21 -8.15
N LEU A 452 9.23 -28.96 -7.91
CA LEU A 452 10.05 -28.18 -8.84
C LEU A 452 11.52 -28.59 -8.81
N GLN A 453 12.04 -29.05 -7.66
CA GLN A 453 13.39 -29.60 -7.54
C GLN A 453 13.49 -30.96 -8.22
N ASP A 454 12.52 -31.87 -8.02
CA ASP A 454 12.44 -33.15 -8.73
C ASP A 454 12.31 -32.94 -10.25
N ALA A 455 11.46 -32.00 -10.68
CA ALA A 455 11.33 -31.66 -12.09
C ALA A 455 12.61 -31.05 -12.67
N LEU A 456 13.37 -30.27 -11.91
CA LEU A 456 14.67 -29.74 -12.32
C LEU A 456 15.71 -30.86 -12.44
N ALA A 457 15.82 -31.73 -11.43
CA ALA A 457 16.73 -32.87 -11.42
C ALA A 457 16.47 -33.82 -12.60
N ALA A 458 15.20 -34.09 -12.92
CA ALA A 458 14.82 -34.87 -14.09
C ALA A 458 15.26 -34.20 -15.41
N ARG A 459 15.15 -32.87 -15.53
CA ARG A 459 15.67 -32.14 -16.70
C ARG A 459 17.19 -32.09 -16.75
N GLU A 460 17.88 -32.05 -15.62
CA GLU A 460 19.34 -32.17 -15.56
C GLU A 460 19.82 -33.56 -15.98
N GLU A 461 19.05 -34.61 -15.68
CA GLU A 461 19.30 -35.98 -16.16
C GLU A 461 19.10 -36.08 -17.67
N GLU A 462 17.96 -35.63 -18.21
CA GLU A 462 17.73 -35.54 -19.66
C GLU A 462 18.84 -34.74 -20.38
N LEU A 463 19.27 -33.62 -19.81
CA LEU A 463 20.37 -32.81 -20.35
C LEU A 463 21.74 -33.47 -20.19
N ARG A 464 21.94 -34.43 -19.26
CA ARG A 464 23.17 -35.23 -19.19
C ARG A 464 23.13 -36.38 -20.19
N GLU A 465 21.98 -37.06 -20.38
CA GLU A 465 21.81 -38.02 -21.47
C GLU A 465 22.00 -37.37 -22.86
N LEU A 466 21.47 -36.16 -23.08
CA LEU A 466 21.60 -35.46 -24.36
C LEU A 466 23.02 -34.94 -24.62
N ARG A 467 23.80 -34.62 -23.58
CA ARG A 467 25.24 -34.33 -23.72
C ARG A 467 25.99 -35.59 -24.12
N LEU A 468 25.80 -36.70 -23.40
CA LEU A 468 26.45 -37.97 -23.72
C LEU A 468 26.11 -38.45 -25.15
N ARG A 469 24.86 -38.31 -25.59
CA ARG A 469 24.45 -38.62 -26.98
C ARG A 469 25.08 -37.69 -28.03
N ASN A 470 25.38 -36.44 -27.67
CA ASN A 470 26.13 -35.55 -28.56
C ASN A 470 27.62 -35.90 -28.58
N GLU A 471 28.21 -36.25 -27.44
CA GLU A 471 29.59 -36.75 -27.33
C GLU A 471 29.75 -38.05 -28.15
N ASP A 472 28.83 -39.01 -28.03
CA ASP A 472 28.75 -40.21 -28.88
C ASP A 472 28.70 -39.85 -30.38
N LEU A 473 27.90 -38.85 -30.76
CA LEU A 473 27.76 -38.43 -32.16
C LEU A 473 28.99 -37.67 -32.67
N GLU A 474 29.63 -36.86 -31.83
CA GLU A 474 30.88 -36.17 -32.13
C GLU A 474 32.01 -37.19 -32.34
N GLU A 475 32.17 -38.19 -31.47
CA GLU A 475 33.09 -39.32 -31.66
C GLU A 475 32.79 -40.12 -32.93
N ASN A 476 31.51 -40.40 -33.24
CA ASN A 476 31.16 -41.06 -34.50
C ASN A 476 31.51 -40.19 -35.73
N THR A 477 31.39 -38.86 -35.64
CA THR A 477 31.80 -37.97 -36.74
C THR A 477 33.30 -37.80 -36.88
N THR A 478 34.09 -37.84 -35.81
CA THR A 478 35.57 -37.86 -35.92
C THR A 478 36.06 -39.19 -36.49
N ILE A 479 35.51 -40.33 -36.03
CA ILE A 479 35.81 -41.66 -36.60
C ILE A 479 35.46 -41.72 -38.11
N LEU A 480 34.36 -41.11 -38.54
CA LEU A 480 34.01 -40.98 -39.96
C LEU A 480 34.94 -40.00 -40.70
N HIS A 481 35.45 -38.96 -40.04
CA HIS A 481 36.43 -38.04 -40.62
C HIS A 481 37.77 -38.76 -40.87
N ASP A 482 38.29 -39.49 -39.89
CA ASP A 482 39.52 -40.29 -39.99
C ASP A 482 39.42 -41.35 -41.10
N GLN A 483 38.25 -41.99 -41.25
CA GLN A 483 37.98 -42.92 -42.35
C GLN A 483 37.97 -42.24 -43.73
N VAL A 484 37.52 -40.98 -43.81
CA VAL A 484 37.55 -40.18 -45.04
C VAL A 484 38.96 -39.66 -45.33
N GLU A 485 39.71 -39.19 -44.33
CA GLU A 485 41.12 -38.78 -44.50
C GLU A 485 42.01 -39.94 -44.92
N THR A 486 41.87 -41.11 -44.30
CA THR A 486 42.64 -42.32 -44.69
C THR A 486 42.26 -42.81 -46.09
N ALA A 487 40.99 -42.70 -46.50
CA ALA A 487 40.57 -42.97 -47.88
C ALA A 487 41.16 -41.95 -48.88
N PHE A 488 41.19 -40.65 -48.55
CA PHE A 488 41.85 -39.64 -49.38
C PHE A 488 43.35 -39.88 -49.49
N ALA A 489 44.04 -40.17 -48.38
CA ALA A 489 45.46 -40.50 -48.37
C ALA A 489 45.76 -41.72 -49.25
N HIS A 490 44.91 -42.75 -49.23
CA HIS A 490 45.05 -43.90 -50.12
C HIS A 490 44.92 -43.50 -51.60
N VAL A 491 43.89 -42.73 -51.97
CA VAL A 491 43.71 -42.21 -53.34
C VAL A 491 44.87 -41.30 -53.77
N GLU A 492 45.45 -40.51 -52.87
CA GLU A 492 46.66 -39.74 -53.15
C GLU A 492 47.89 -40.63 -53.40
N THR A 493 48.07 -41.72 -52.63
CA THR A 493 49.15 -42.68 -52.91
C THR A 493 48.98 -43.40 -54.25
N GLU A 494 47.75 -43.78 -54.63
CA GLU A 494 47.46 -44.36 -55.95
C GLU A 494 47.71 -43.34 -57.08
N ARG A 495 47.23 -42.11 -56.93
CA ARG A 495 47.49 -41.01 -57.88
C ARG A 495 48.99 -40.79 -58.06
N ASN A 496 49.75 -40.74 -56.97
CA ASN A 496 51.19 -40.49 -57.02
C ASN A 496 51.93 -41.71 -57.64
N ALA A 497 51.49 -42.94 -57.38
CA ALA A 497 52.02 -44.12 -58.06
C ALA A 497 51.77 -44.10 -59.58
N LEU A 498 50.57 -43.70 -60.01
CA LEU A 498 50.23 -43.53 -61.43
C LEU A 498 50.97 -42.36 -62.10
N ILE A 499 51.35 -41.33 -61.35
CA ILE A 499 52.24 -40.25 -61.83
C ILE A 499 53.64 -40.81 -62.05
N ASN A 500 54.21 -41.53 -61.09
CA ASN A 500 55.52 -42.16 -61.23
C ASN A 500 55.53 -43.15 -62.41
N GLU A 501 54.51 -44.02 -62.54
CA GLU A 501 54.39 -44.98 -63.66
C GLU A 501 54.19 -44.31 -65.03
N LYS A 502 53.75 -43.04 -65.05
CA LYS A 502 53.72 -42.20 -66.25
C LYS A 502 55.08 -41.56 -66.51
N GLU A 503 55.75 -41.03 -65.49
CA GLU A 503 57.09 -40.44 -65.61
C GLU A 503 58.14 -41.47 -66.03
N ASP A 504 58.09 -42.69 -65.49
CA ASP A 504 58.91 -43.84 -65.91
C ASP A 504 58.68 -44.16 -67.39
N ARG A 505 57.42 -44.18 -67.86
CA ARG A 505 57.11 -44.40 -69.29
C ARG A 505 57.49 -43.22 -70.18
N GLU A 506 57.43 -41.99 -69.69
CA GLU A 506 57.92 -40.83 -70.42
C GLU A 506 59.45 -40.88 -70.53
N ALA A 507 60.17 -41.36 -69.50
CA ALA A 507 61.60 -41.64 -69.56
C ALA A 507 61.94 -42.81 -70.51
N GLU A 508 61.15 -43.90 -70.53
CA GLU A 508 61.29 -44.97 -71.53
C GLU A 508 61.08 -44.46 -72.96
N LEU A 509 60.08 -43.58 -73.16
CA LEU A 509 59.81 -42.94 -74.46
C LEU A 509 60.90 -41.93 -74.84
N GLU A 510 61.45 -41.17 -73.90
CA GLU A 510 62.61 -40.29 -74.15
C GLU A 510 63.85 -41.09 -74.50
N ALA A 511 64.12 -42.21 -73.82
CA ALA A 511 65.21 -43.13 -74.16
C ALA A 511 65.01 -43.74 -75.56
N ALA A 512 63.80 -44.23 -75.88
CA ALA A 512 63.48 -44.74 -77.21
C ALA A 512 63.59 -43.65 -78.31
N ASN A 513 63.18 -42.41 -78.01
CA ASN A 513 63.36 -41.27 -78.92
C ASN A 513 64.83 -40.87 -79.07
N ALA A 514 65.66 -41.01 -78.03
CA ALA A 514 67.10 -40.79 -78.09
C ALA A 514 67.80 -41.88 -78.92
N ASP A 515 67.37 -43.14 -78.80
CA ASP A 515 67.82 -44.24 -79.66
C ASP A 515 67.39 -44.02 -81.13
N ILE A 516 66.14 -43.61 -81.37
CA ILE A 516 65.66 -43.20 -82.70
C ILE A 516 66.46 -42.02 -83.23
N ALA A 517 66.82 -41.04 -82.40
CA ALA A 517 67.68 -39.93 -82.80
C ALA A 517 69.13 -40.35 -83.04
N SER A 518 69.63 -41.41 -82.39
CA SER A 518 70.95 -41.99 -82.67
C SER A 518 70.95 -42.76 -84.00
N GLN A 519 69.87 -43.48 -84.30
CA GLN A 519 69.66 -44.14 -85.59
C GLN A 519 69.44 -43.09 -86.70
N GLY A 520 68.72 -42.01 -86.40
CA GLY A 520 68.54 -40.84 -87.26
C GLY A 520 69.86 -40.15 -87.56
N LYS A 521 70.73 -39.94 -86.56
CA LYS A 521 72.11 -39.48 -86.79
C LYS A 521 72.92 -40.45 -87.65
N ARG A 522 72.75 -41.75 -87.48
CA ARG A 522 73.47 -42.76 -88.28
C ARG A 522 72.95 -42.88 -89.71
N ILE A 523 71.68 -42.54 -89.94
CA ILE A 523 71.12 -42.29 -91.27
C ILE A 523 71.71 -40.98 -91.81
N TYR A 524 71.73 -39.91 -91.02
CA TYR A 524 72.32 -38.62 -91.39
C TYR A 524 73.81 -38.72 -91.73
N GLU A 525 74.59 -39.58 -91.06
CA GLU A 525 76.02 -39.86 -91.39
C GLU A 525 76.16 -40.59 -92.75
N LEU A 526 75.17 -41.40 -93.14
CA LEU A 526 75.12 -42.08 -94.43
C LEU A 526 74.56 -41.17 -95.54
N GLU A 527 73.67 -40.26 -95.19
CA GLU A 527 73.14 -39.20 -96.06
C GLU A 527 74.20 -38.10 -96.27
N GLU A 528 74.94 -37.68 -95.25
CA GLU A 528 76.08 -36.76 -95.33
C GLU A 528 77.22 -37.37 -96.17
N ALA A 529 77.45 -38.69 -96.10
CA ALA A 529 78.37 -39.38 -97.01
C ALA A 529 77.89 -39.41 -98.48
N LEU A 530 76.58 -39.24 -98.73
CA LEU A 530 75.99 -39.12 -100.06
C LEU A 530 75.93 -37.66 -100.53
N GLU A 531 75.61 -36.74 -99.64
CA GLU A 531 75.50 -35.30 -99.87
C GLU A 531 76.88 -34.65 -99.98
N ALA A 532 77.92 -35.08 -99.25
CA ALA A 532 79.29 -34.59 -99.46
C ALA A 532 79.80 -34.86 -100.89
N ALA A 533 79.25 -35.87 -101.58
CA ALA A 533 79.52 -36.14 -102.99
C ALA A 533 78.68 -35.31 -103.98
N GLN A 534 77.69 -34.53 -103.49
CA GLN A 534 76.78 -33.70 -104.29
C GLN A 534 76.90 -32.19 -103.95
N ALA A 535 77.18 -31.84 -102.70
CA ALA A 535 77.37 -30.49 -102.17
C ALA A 535 78.61 -29.80 -102.78
N ALA A 536 79.66 -30.56 -103.10
CA ALA A 536 80.84 -30.07 -103.82
C ALA A 536 80.51 -29.47 -105.21
N GLU A 537 79.34 -29.75 -105.78
CA GLU A 537 78.83 -29.13 -107.02
C GLU A 537 77.84 -27.96 -106.76
N ALA A 538 77.34 -27.82 -105.52
CA ALA A 538 76.26 -26.89 -105.15
C ALA A 538 76.70 -25.70 -104.25
N GLU A 539 77.63 -25.91 -103.30
CA GLU A 539 78.03 -24.91 -102.28
C GLU A 539 78.46 -23.57 -102.88
N SER A 540 79.04 -23.57 -104.08
CA SER A 540 79.51 -22.37 -104.77
C SER A 540 78.43 -21.28 -105.00
N ARG A 541 77.13 -21.56 -104.82
CA ARG A 541 76.05 -20.69 -105.29
C ARG A 541 75.14 -20.04 -104.24
N GLN A 542 75.03 -20.54 -103.01
CA GLN A 542 73.84 -20.23 -102.19
C GLN A 542 74.08 -19.66 -100.77
N GLU A 543 75.33 -19.54 -100.30
CA GLU A 543 75.64 -19.04 -98.95
C GLU A 543 75.31 -17.55 -98.70
N ARG A 544 75.03 -16.74 -99.74
CA ARG A 544 75.02 -15.26 -99.63
C ARG A 544 73.70 -14.60 -99.24
N GLU A 545 72.61 -15.35 -99.04
CA GLU A 545 71.26 -14.75 -98.84
C GLU A 545 70.61 -15.00 -97.46
N VAL A 546 71.11 -15.93 -96.65
CA VAL A 546 70.40 -16.39 -95.43
C VAL A 546 70.72 -15.56 -94.16
N GLU A 547 71.95 -15.03 -94.04
CA GLU A 547 72.45 -14.41 -92.79
C GLU A 547 71.60 -13.24 -92.25
N VAL A 548 70.88 -12.54 -93.12
CA VAL A 548 70.15 -11.30 -92.78
C VAL A 548 68.94 -11.55 -91.86
N GLN A 549 68.34 -12.75 -91.88
CA GLN A 549 67.03 -12.98 -91.24
C GLN A 549 67.13 -13.29 -89.72
N VAL A 550 68.23 -13.90 -89.26
CA VAL A 550 68.35 -14.41 -87.87
C VAL A 550 68.42 -13.27 -86.84
N VAL A 551 68.97 -12.11 -87.21
CA VAL A 551 69.25 -10.99 -86.29
C VAL A 551 67.98 -10.31 -85.76
N ALA A 552 66.82 -10.50 -86.40
CA ALA A 552 65.55 -9.92 -85.97
C ALA A 552 64.97 -10.61 -84.72
N ALA A 553 64.89 -11.94 -84.73
CA ALA A 553 64.14 -12.74 -83.73
C ALA A 553 64.72 -12.67 -82.30
N LEU A 554 66.01 -12.34 -82.15
CA LEU A 554 66.67 -12.27 -80.85
C LEU A 554 66.35 -10.98 -80.06
N LYS A 555 65.87 -9.92 -80.72
CA LYS A 555 65.57 -8.64 -80.05
C LYS A 555 64.24 -8.66 -79.29
N GLU A 556 63.28 -9.46 -79.73
CA GLU A 556 61.94 -9.55 -79.15
C GLU A 556 61.95 -10.26 -77.78
N LYS A 557 62.64 -11.41 -77.69
CA LYS A 557 62.77 -12.20 -76.44
C LYS A 557 63.50 -11.47 -75.31
N LEU A 558 64.29 -10.43 -75.62
CA LEU A 558 64.94 -9.58 -74.62
C LEU A 558 63.99 -8.56 -73.98
N ALA A 559 62.83 -8.29 -74.59
CA ALA A 559 61.86 -7.32 -74.11
C ALA A 559 60.88 -7.91 -73.08
N THR A 560 60.46 -9.17 -73.25
CA THR A 560 59.51 -9.85 -72.34
C THR A 560 60.10 -10.06 -70.94
N ALA A 561 61.29 -10.65 -70.85
CA ALA A 561 61.99 -10.90 -69.58
C ALA A 561 62.24 -9.62 -68.75
N LYS A 562 62.40 -8.46 -69.40
CA LYS A 562 62.56 -7.16 -68.72
C LYS A 562 61.26 -6.61 -68.13
N ASN A 563 60.10 -7.11 -68.55
CA ASN A 563 58.80 -6.73 -68.00
C ASN A 563 58.40 -7.68 -66.86
N GLU A 564 58.69 -8.98 -67.00
CA GLU A 564 58.53 -9.99 -65.94
C GLU A 564 59.34 -9.63 -64.67
N LEU A 565 60.61 -9.26 -64.84
CA LEU A 565 61.46 -8.80 -63.74
C LEU A 565 60.88 -7.58 -62.99
N ARG A 566 60.29 -6.63 -63.72
CA ARG A 566 59.63 -5.45 -63.13
C ARG A 566 58.35 -5.83 -62.39
N SER A 567 57.55 -6.78 -62.90
CA SER A 567 56.37 -7.24 -62.17
C SER A 567 56.75 -7.89 -60.84
N LEU A 568 57.81 -8.71 -60.82
CA LEU A 568 58.32 -9.35 -59.61
C LEU A 568 58.81 -8.33 -58.57
N GLN A 569 59.55 -7.30 -59.00
CA GLN A 569 59.94 -6.19 -58.12
C GLN A 569 58.70 -5.45 -57.55
N SER A 570 57.67 -5.23 -58.36
CA SER A 570 56.42 -4.58 -57.91
C SER A 570 55.55 -5.41 -56.97
N SER A 571 55.72 -6.75 -56.96
CA SER A 571 55.12 -7.63 -55.95
C SER A 571 55.94 -7.71 -54.66
N TYR A 572 57.28 -7.61 -54.74
CA TYR A 572 58.15 -7.67 -53.57
C TYR A 572 57.94 -6.44 -52.67
N THR A 573 58.01 -5.23 -53.23
CA THR A 573 57.75 -3.99 -52.47
C THR A 573 56.35 -3.96 -51.88
N ALA A 574 55.34 -4.45 -52.62
CA ALA A 574 53.96 -4.54 -52.14
C ALA A 574 53.77 -5.56 -51.01
N LEU A 575 54.68 -6.51 -50.81
CA LEU A 575 54.72 -7.41 -49.65
C LEU A 575 55.47 -6.76 -48.48
N GLU A 576 56.56 -6.04 -48.72
CA GLU A 576 57.26 -5.25 -47.70
C GLU A 576 56.34 -4.19 -47.06
N ASP A 577 55.57 -3.45 -47.87
CA ASP A 577 54.55 -2.49 -47.41
C ASP A 577 53.48 -3.17 -46.53
N GLN A 578 53.05 -4.37 -46.89
CA GLN A 578 52.06 -5.14 -46.10
C GLN A 578 52.63 -5.60 -44.76
N LEU A 579 53.89 -6.03 -44.74
CA LEU A 579 54.58 -6.52 -43.55
C LEU A 579 54.93 -5.37 -42.59
N ALA A 580 55.26 -4.19 -43.12
CA ALA A 580 55.36 -2.95 -42.34
C ALA A 580 54.01 -2.58 -41.70
N ALA A 581 52.93 -2.58 -42.47
CA ALA A 581 51.59 -2.28 -41.98
C ALA A 581 51.00 -3.37 -41.04
N GLN A 582 51.54 -4.58 -41.02
CA GLN A 582 51.23 -5.58 -39.99
C GLN A 582 51.92 -5.23 -38.67
N ARG A 583 53.23 -4.98 -38.70
CA ARG A 583 54.01 -4.57 -37.52
C ARG A 583 53.48 -3.28 -36.87
N GLU A 584 53.06 -2.31 -37.67
CA GLU A 584 52.46 -1.08 -37.15
C GLU A 584 51.21 -1.40 -36.31
N ARG A 585 50.32 -2.27 -36.80
CA ARG A 585 49.12 -2.73 -36.08
C ARG A 585 49.46 -3.58 -34.86
N GLU A 586 50.50 -4.41 -34.92
CA GLU A 586 51.00 -5.14 -33.75
C GLU A 586 51.45 -4.15 -32.65
N THR A 587 52.10 -3.03 -33.01
CA THR A 587 52.42 -1.96 -32.02
C THR A 587 51.21 -1.11 -31.60
N GLU A 588 50.15 -1.01 -32.39
CA GLU A 588 48.88 -0.38 -31.96
C GLU A 588 48.08 -1.28 -31.01
N LEU A 589 48.18 -2.61 -31.17
CA LEU A 589 47.58 -3.58 -30.26
C LEU A 589 48.36 -3.65 -28.94
N ALA A 590 49.69 -3.79 -28.98
CA ALA A 590 50.53 -3.76 -27.78
C ALA A 590 50.26 -2.50 -26.93
N ARG A 591 50.24 -1.30 -27.53
CA ARG A 591 49.90 -0.05 -26.81
C ARG A 591 48.48 -0.01 -26.24
N ARG A 592 47.53 -0.77 -26.79
CA ARG A 592 46.18 -0.93 -26.21
C ARG A 592 46.21 -1.89 -25.03
N ASP A 593 46.94 -2.98 -25.15
CA ASP A 593 47.08 -3.97 -24.08
C ASP A 593 47.86 -3.37 -22.90
N ASP A 594 48.87 -2.52 -23.15
CA ASP A 594 49.57 -1.69 -22.17
C ASP A 594 48.60 -0.73 -21.45
N LEU A 595 47.78 0.03 -22.20
CA LEU A 595 46.77 0.93 -21.63
C LEU A 595 45.71 0.20 -20.79
N ILE A 596 45.28 -0.99 -21.23
CA ILE A 596 44.36 -1.85 -20.47
C ILE A 596 45.05 -2.40 -19.22
N ALA A 597 46.37 -2.63 -19.24
CA ALA A 597 47.13 -3.01 -18.05
C ALA A 597 47.20 -1.85 -17.03
N GLU A 598 47.46 -0.61 -17.49
CA GLU A 598 47.41 0.60 -16.65
C GLU A 598 46.00 0.80 -16.04
N GLU A 599 44.93 0.77 -16.85
CA GLU A 599 43.54 0.87 -16.36
C GLU A 599 43.20 -0.26 -15.33
N MET A 600 43.75 -1.46 -15.53
CA MET A 600 43.57 -2.59 -14.61
C MET A 600 44.45 -2.51 -13.34
N GLU A 601 45.51 -1.71 -13.34
CA GLU A 601 46.31 -1.41 -12.14
C GLU A 601 45.67 -0.29 -11.32
N ASP A 602 45.18 0.78 -11.96
CA ASP A 602 44.35 1.80 -11.30
C ASP A 602 43.10 1.18 -10.64
N LEU A 603 42.41 0.27 -11.34
CA LEU A 603 41.26 -0.45 -10.79
C LEU A 603 41.62 -1.46 -9.68
N ARG A 604 42.89 -1.88 -9.56
CA ARG A 604 43.39 -2.65 -8.40
C ARG A 604 43.69 -1.73 -7.23
N ALA A 605 44.38 -0.61 -7.46
CA ALA A 605 44.67 0.38 -6.42
C ALA A 605 43.38 0.89 -5.75
N ILE A 606 42.37 1.28 -6.54
CA ILE A 606 41.05 1.72 -6.02
C ILE A 606 40.36 0.59 -5.22
N ARG A 607 40.54 -0.68 -5.59
CA ARG A 607 40.02 -1.83 -4.82
C ARG A 607 40.77 -2.02 -3.50
N GLU A 608 42.09 -1.92 -3.51
CA GLU A 608 42.91 -2.04 -2.29
C GLU A 608 42.63 -0.89 -1.31
N GLU A 609 42.41 0.33 -1.81
CA GLU A 609 41.95 1.49 -1.03
C GLU A 609 40.55 1.23 -0.41
N LEU A 610 39.57 0.81 -1.22
CA LEU A 610 38.21 0.49 -0.73
C LEU A 610 38.19 -0.68 0.26
N GLU A 611 39.06 -1.70 0.08
CA GLU A 611 39.21 -2.77 1.06
C GLU A 611 39.93 -2.29 2.34
N ALA A 612 40.84 -1.33 2.26
CA ALA A 612 41.47 -0.72 3.43
C ALA A 612 40.49 0.16 4.22
N GLU A 613 39.66 0.96 3.55
CA GLU A 613 38.55 1.70 4.18
C GLU A 613 37.54 0.75 4.83
N LYS A 614 37.16 -0.33 4.13
CA LYS A 614 36.27 -1.36 4.67
C LYS A 614 36.84 -2.02 5.93
N ARG A 615 38.12 -2.41 5.91
CA ARG A 615 38.81 -2.97 7.09
C ARG A 615 38.86 -1.96 8.24
N ALA A 616 39.10 -0.67 7.97
CA ALA A 616 39.09 0.38 8.99
C ALA A 616 37.71 0.58 9.63
N LEU A 617 36.63 0.50 8.84
CA LEU A 617 35.25 0.56 9.32
C LEU A 617 34.85 -0.70 10.12
N GLU A 618 35.33 -1.88 9.71
CA GLU A 618 35.15 -3.13 10.47
C GLU A 618 35.90 -3.08 11.81
N ASP A 619 37.14 -2.60 11.81
CA ASP A 619 37.94 -2.30 13.00
C ASP A 619 37.23 -1.32 13.96
N ASP A 620 36.67 -0.23 13.44
CA ASP A 620 35.97 0.78 14.25
C ASP A 620 34.61 0.29 14.76
N LEU A 621 33.90 -0.56 14.00
CA LEU A 621 32.70 -1.24 14.48
C LEU A 621 33.05 -2.14 15.67
N VAL A 622 34.04 -3.01 15.52
CA VAL A 622 34.54 -3.87 16.62
C VAL A 622 34.96 -3.00 17.82
N ARG A 623 35.70 -1.89 17.61
CA ARG A 623 36.04 -0.93 18.69
C ARG A 623 34.84 -0.22 19.32
N THR A 624 33.65 -0.25 18.75
CA THR A 624 32.42 0.22 19.41
C THR A 624 31.71 -0.89 20.16
N GLU A 625 31.61 -2.09 19.60
CA GLU A 625 31.09 -3.28 20.29
C GLU A 625 31.90 -3.58 21.55
N ASP A 626 33.23 -3.56 21.43
CA ASP A 626 34.22 -3.75 22.49
C ASP A 626 34.12 -2.68 23.60
N LYS A 627 33.56 -1.49 23.32
CA LYS A 627 33.21 -0.47 24.32
C LYS A 627 31.87 -0.78 24.98
N TRP A 628 30.83 -1.08 24.20
CA TRP A 628 29.51 -1.43 24.72
C TRP A 628 29.52 -2.68 25.60
N GLU A 629 30.35 -3.67 25.30
CA GLU A 629 30.54 -4.84 26.17
C GLU A 629 31.19 -4.48 27.50
N LYS A 630 32.22 -3.63 27.49
CA LYS A 630 32.86 -3.13 28.73
C LYS A 630 31.87 -2.30 29.56
N GLU A 631 31.12 -1.40 28.93
CA GLU A 631 30.11 -0.56 29.58
C GLU A 631 28.88 -1.36 30.08
N ARG A 632 28.56 -2.49 29.43
CA ARG A 632 27.57 -3.47 29.92
C ARG A 632 28.12 -4.25 31.12
N ALA A 633 29.35 -4.76 31.03
CA ALA A 633 29.99 -5.52 32.11
C ALA A 633 30.24 -4.66 33.36
N ASP A 634 30.54 -3.37 33.20
CA ASP A 634 30.69 -2.43 34.32
C ASP A 634 29.34 -2.10 34.96
N ARG A 635 28.27 -1.87 34.19
CA ARG A 635 26.90 -1.80 34.74
C ARG A 635 26.47 -3.08 35.44
N GLU A 636 26.90 -4.25 34.97
CA GLU A 636 26.60 -5.53 35.63
C GLU A 636 27.35 -5.66 36.97
N LYS A 637 28.60 -5.18 37.06
CA LYS A 637 29.34 -5.08 38.34
C LYS A 637 28.68 -4.09 39.30
N GLU A 638 28.30 -2.91 38.82
CA GLU A 638 27.57 -1.92 39.61
C GLU A 638 26.23 -2.47 40.11
N GLY A 639 25.47 -3.16 39.24
CA GLY A 639 24.22 -3.84 39.60
C GLY A 639 24.41 -4.88 40.70
N LYS A 640 25.48 -5.69 40.62
CA LYS A 640 25.83 -6.66 41.68
C LYS A 640 26.24 -5.99 42.99
N ILE A 641 26.95 -4.85 42.94
CA ILE A 641 27.32 -4.06 44.12
C ILE A 641 26.06 -3.43 44.76
N TRP A 642 25.12 -2.93 43.96
CA TRP A 642 23.84 -2.41 44.45
C TRP A 642 22.94 -3.50 45.02
N ALA A 643 22.87 -4.68 44.40
CA ALA A 643 22.14 -5.83 44.92
C ALA A 643 22.70 -6.29 46.28
N GLY A 644 24.02 -6.45 46.41
CA GLY A 644 24.65 -6.79 47.69
C GLY A 644 24.42 -5.75 48.78
N ARG A 645 24.42 -4.46 48.45
CA ARG A 645 24.06 -3.38 49.38
C ARG A 645 22.60 -3.41 49.79
N LEU A 646 21.69 -3.82 48.91
CA LEU A 646 20.28 -3.99 49.23
C LEU A 646 20.09 -5.20 50.15
N GLU A 647 20.68 -6.36 49.82
CA GLU A 647 20.67 -7.54 50.70
C GLU A 647 21.22 -7.24 52.10
N ASP A 648 22.31 -6.48 52.21
CA ASP A 648 22.88 -6.11 53.50
C ASP A 648 22.02 -5.08 54.25
N ALA A 649 21.33 -4.18 53.56
CA ALA A 649 20.34 -3.29 54.18
C ALA A 649 19.09 -4.06 54.66
N GLU A 650 18.60 -5.02 53.88
CA GLU A 650 17.50 -5.92 54.24
C GLU A 650 17.88 -6.81 55.44
N ARG A 651 19.12 -7.34 55.49
CA ARG A 651 19.66 -8.07 56.66
C ARG A 651 19.75 -7.20 57.91
N LEU A 652 20.07 -5.91 57.77
CA LEU A 652 20.10 -4.97 58.91
C LEU A 652 18.67 -4.61 59.36
N GLN A 653 17.73 -4.44 58.43
CA GLN A 653 16.31 -4.23 58.77
C GLN A 653 15.69 -5.47 59.43
N ALA A 654 15.98 -6.68 58.95
CA ALA A 654 15.53 -7.92 59.56
C ALA A 654 16.01 -8.03 61.02
N ARG A 655 17.31 -7.80 61.28
CA ARG A 655 17.85 -7.79 62.66
C ARG A 655 17.20 -6.74 63.55
N ALA A 656 16.94 -5.54 63.02
CA ALA A 656 16.25 -4.50 63.77
C ALA A 656 14.78 -4.86 64.06
N VAL A 657 14.14 -5.68 63.21
CA VAL A 657 12.82 -6.28 63.51
C VAL A 657 12.95 -7.38 64.54
N ASP A 658 13.92 -8.30 64.41
CA ASP A 658 14.18 -9.36 65.41
C ASP A 658 14.44 -8.78 66.82
N GLU A 659 15.23 -7.70 66.89
CA GLU A 659 15.52 -6.95 68.13
C GLU A 659 14.26 -6.27 68.70
N LEU A 660 13.46 -5.61 67.87
CA LEU A 660 12.19 -5.00 68.29
C LEU A 660 11.11 -6.01 68.68
N GLU A 661 11.07 -7.18 68.04
CA GLU A 661 10.18 -8.28 68.45
C GLU A 661 10.60 -8.84 69.81
N HIS A 662 11.92 -9.00 70.06
CA HIS A 662 12.43 -9.43 71.36
C HIS A 662 12.14 -8.42 72.48
N ASP A 663 12.37 -7.12 72.25
CA ASP A 663 12.04 -6.05 73.20
C ASP A 663 10.52 -6.02 73.50
N LEU A 664 9.69 -6.27 72.50
CA LEU A 664 8.23 -6.28 72.63
C LEU A 664 7.72 -7.55 73.35
N GLU A 665 8.36 -8.70 73.14
CA GLU A 665 8.14 -9.89 73.97
C GLU A 665 8.56 -9.67 75.42
N HIS A 666 9.73 -9.06 75.66
CA HIS A 666 10.18 -8.73 77.00
C HIS A 666 9.21 -7.77 77.72
N ALA A 667 8.76 -6.70 77.06
CA ALA A 667 7.77 -5.77 77.59
C ALA A 667 6.40 -6.43 77.87
N ARG A 668 5.98 -7.43 77.08
CA ARG A 668 4.78 -8.25 77.36
C ARG A 668 4.96 -9.11 78.61
N GLU A 669 6.15 -9.61 78.88
CA GLU A 669 6.45 -10.41 80.08
C GLU A 669 6.59 -9.55 81.34
N GLU A 670 7.19 -8.36 81.23
CA GLU A 670 7.15 -7.35 82.28
C GLU A 670 5.72 -6.93 82.61
N LEU A 671 4.88 -6.66 81.60
CA LEU A 671 3.47 -6.31 81.81
C LEU A 671 2.70 -7.41 82.56
N ARG A 672 2.83 -8.68 82.14
CA ARG A 672 2.22 -9.83 82.85
C ARG A 672 2.72 -9.96 84.30
N SER A 673 3.99 -9.65 84.55
CA SER A 673 4.56 -9.63 85.90
C SER A 673 3.94 -8.50 86.75
N VAL A 674 3.80 -7.30 86.18
CA VAL A 674 3.12 -6.17 86.84
C VAL A 674 1.66 -6.49 87.12
N GLU A 675 0.91 -7.03 86.15
CA GLU A 675 -0.49 -7.49 86.32
C GLU A 675 -0.62 -8.51 87.47
N LEU A 676 0.29 -9.48 87.56
CA LEU A 676 0.32 -10.44 88.67
C LEU A 676 0.57 -9.78 90.02
N THR A 677 1.49 -8.81 90.10
CA THR A 677 1.74 -8.06 91.36
C THR A 677 0.60 -7.12 91.72
N LEU A 678 -0.14 -6.58 90.74
CA LEU A 678 -1.31 -5.74 90.96
C LEU A 678 -2.46 -6.58 91.56
N ALA A 679 -2.73 -7.76 90.98
CA ALA A 679 -3.73 -8.69 91.52
C ALA A 679 -3.41 -9.16 92.96
N GLN A 680 -2.12 -9.27 93.31
CA GLN A 680 -1.69 -9.51 94.70
C GLN A 680 -1.95 -8.29 95.59
N ARG A 681 -1.66 -7.08 95.12
CA ARG A 681 -1.92 -5.83 95.87
C ARG A 681 -3.40 -5.57 96.12
N ASP A 682 -4.27 -5.91 95.17
CA ASP A 682 -5.72 -5.77 95.36
C ASP A 682 -6.26 -6.76 96.41
N ALA A 683 -5.70 -7.97 96.46
CA ALA A 683 -6.00 -8.94 97.53
C ALA A 683 -5.50 -8.46 98.91
N ASP A 684 -4.28 -7.92 98.99
CA ASP A 684 -3.74 -7.30 100.20
C ASP A 684 -4.62 -6.13 100.68
N LEU A 685 -5.03 -5.24 99.76
CA LEU A 685 -5.90 -4.10 100.06
C LEU A 685 -7.29 -4.53 100.55
N ALA A 686 -7.88 -5.58 99.96
CA ALA A 686 -9.15 -6.14 100.44
C ALA A 686 -9.02 -6.68 101.88
N ALA A 687 -7.90 -7.33 102.22
CA ALA A 687 -7.62 -7.80 103.57
C ALA A 687 -7.42 -6.63 104.57
N VAL A 688 -6.70 -5.58 104.17
CA VAL A 688 -6.53 -4.37 105.00
C VAL A 688 -7.86 -3.64 105.22
N GLN A 689 -8.74 -3.54 104.22
CA GLN A 689 -10.08 -2.98 104.39
C GLN A 689 -10.96 -3.80 105.34
N ALA A 690 -10.80 -5.13 105.37
CA ALA A 690 -11.48 -5.98 106.35
C ALA A 690 -10.95 -5.75 107.78
N ALA A 691 -9.64 -5.53 107.94
CA ALA A 691 -9.02 -5.21 109.23
C ALA A 691 -9.38 -3.80 109.73
N LEU A 692 -9.47 -2.79 108.84
CA LEU A 692 -9.84 -1.44 109.22
C LEU A 692 -11.28 -1.39 109.78
N ARG A 693 -12.22 -2.05 109.09
CA ARG A 693 -13.63 -2.17 109.52
C ARG A 693 -13.80 -2.86 110.87
N SER A 694 -12.85 -3.68 111.33
CA SER A 694 -12.90 -4.26 112.67
C SER A 694 -12.35 -3.31 113.74
N LEU A 695 -11.29 -2.55 113.42
CA LEU A 695 -10.73 -1.52 114.31
C LEU A 695 -11.65 -0.31 114.49
N GLU A 696 -12.43 0.05 113.46
CA GLU A 696 -13.45 1.10 113.51
C GLU A 696 -14.56 0.79 114.53
N THR A 697 -14.83 -0.49 114.84
CA THR A 697 -15.81 -0.88 115.88
C THR A 697 -15.28 -0.81 117.32
N ALA A 698 -14.01 -0.40 117.52
CA ALA A 698 -13.29 -0.60 118.78
C ALA A 698 -12.76 0.70 119.44
N ARG A 699 -13.36 1.88 119.17
CA ARG A 699 -12.82 3.16 119.66
C ARG A 699 -13.86 4.23 120.03
N GLU A 700 -14.21 4.29 121.31
CA GLU A 700 -14.75 5.49 121.97
C GLU A 700 -14.14 5.66 123.37
N ASN A 701 -14.12 6.91 123.86
CA ASN A 701 -13.80 7.33 125.24
C ASN A 701 -12.32 7.24 125.69
N SER A 702 -11.74 8.23 126.38
CA SER A 702 -12.20 9.62 126.65
C SER A 702 -11.05 10.54 127.07
N THR A 703 -11.31 11.87 127.06
CA THR A 703 -10.70 12.87 127.97
C THR A 703 -9.17 12.94 128.02
N THR A 704 -8.54 13.41 126.94
CA THR A 704 -7.27 14.17 127.04
C THR A 704 -7.40 15.62 126.54
N ASP A 705 -8.65 16.05 126.34
CA ASP A 705 -9.14 17.03 125.35
C ASP A 705 -8.87 18.50 125.71
N LYS A 706 -7.75 18.78 126.39
CA LYS A 706 -7.15 20.12 126.55
C LYS A 706 -5.66 20.11 126.31
N PHE A 707 -4.91 19.22 126.96
CA PHE A 707 -3.51 18.99 126.60
C PHE A 707 -3.37 18.29 125.25
N SER A 708 -4.34 17.45 124.87
CA SER A 708 -4.46 16.97 123.49
C SER A 708 -4.82 18.13 122.57
N MET A 709 -5.83 18.96 122.88
CA MET A 709 -6.21 20.12 122.05
C MET A 709 -5.07 21.13 121.83
N GLU A 710 -4.22 21.40 122.83
CA GLU A 710 -3.03 22.24 122.63
C GLU A 710 -1.96 21.53 121.79
N LEU A 711 -1.68 20.25 122.04
CA LEU A 711 -0.76 19.44 121.22
C LEU A 711 -1.30 19.20 119.79
N GLU A 712 -2.61 19.24 119.61
CA GLU A 712 -3.35 19.13 118.35
C GLU A 712 -3.35 20.46 117.62
N LEU A 713 -3.55 21.60 118.27
CA LEU A 713 -3.32 22.92 117.67
C LEU A 713 -1.87 23.08 117.21
N ASP A 714 -0.91 22.57 117.98
CA ASP A 714 0.50 22.61 117.63
C ASP A 714 0.89 21.54 116.59
N ARG A 715 0.17 20.42 116.50
CA ARG A 715 0.25 19.49 115.35
C ARG A 715 -0.33 20.16 114.11
N LEU A 716 -1.59 20.60 114.16
CA LEU A 716 -2.30 21.31 113.10
C LEU A 716 -1.55 22.54 112.58
N ARG A 717 -0.75 23.24 113.40
CA ARG A 717 0.18 24.28 112.93
C ARG A 717 1.33 23.71 112.08
N ARG A 718 1.99 22.65 112.53
CA ARG A 718 3.07 21.97 111.79
C ARG A 718 2.53 21.21 110.58
N ASP A 719 1.30 20.73 110.64
CA ASP A 719 0.61 20.04 109.56
C ASP A 719 0.05 21.05 108.55
N LEU A 720 -0.39 22.24 108.98
CA LEU A 720 -0.64 23.38 108.10
C LEU A 720 0.64 23.85 107.41
N GLU A 721 1.74 24.04 108.16
CA GLU A 721 3.06 24.42 107.62
C GLU A 721 3.57 23.37 106.60
N ARG A 722 3.40 22.07 106.90
CA ARG A 722 3.64 20.97 105.93
C ARG A 722 2.74 21.06 104.72
N CYS A 723 1.44 21.27 104.90
CA CYS A 723 0.48 21.43 103.80
C CYS A 723 0.76 22.68 102.96
N GLU A 724 1.26 23.77 103.54
CA GLU A 724 1.68 24.98 102.83
C GLU A 724 2.98 24.75 102.05
N ASP A 725 3.94 24.03 102.62
CA ASP A 725 5.16 23.59 101.92
C ASP A 725 4.87 22.56 100.82
N GLU A 726 3.90 21.67 101.02
CA GLU A 726 3.41 20.69 100.04
C GLU A 726 2.61 21.35 98.93
N LEU A 727 1.76 22.33 99.26
CA LEU A 727 1.09 23.19 98.29
C LEU A 727 2.10 24.03 97.51
N ALA A 728 3.18 24.50 98.15
CA ALA A 728 4.26 25.21 97.48
C ALA A 728 5.13 24.28 96.61
N ARG A 729 5.35 23.02 97.01
CA ARG A 729 6.00 21.99 96.18
C ARG A 729 5.11 21.65 94.98
N ALA A 730 3.86 21.28 95.19
CA ALA A 730 2.88 21.01 94.14
C ALA A 730 2.67 22.18 93.16
N ARG A 731 2.70 23.44 93.64
CA ARG A 731 2.66 24.64 92.77
C ARG A 731 3.92 24.79 91.90
N ARG A 732 5.11 24.46 92.41
CA ARG A 732 6.35 24.44 91.60
C ARG A 732 6.32 23.28 90.61
N GLU A 733 5.98 22.08 91.06
CA GLU A 733 5.84 20.88 90.23
C GLU A 733 4.80 21.06 89.12
N LEU A 734 3.70 21.78 89.39
CA LEU A 734 2.71 22.19 88.40
C LEU A 734 3.28 23.21 87.42
N ALA A 735 3.95 24.27 87.88
CA ALA A 735 4.59 25.25 86.99
C ALA A 735 5.67 24.60 86.10
N ASP A 736 6.43 23.65 86.64
CA ASP A 736 7.41 22.84 85.92
C ASP A 736 6.74 21.82 84.99
N ALA A 737 5.54 21.33 85.31
CA ALA A 737 4.74 20.49 84.41
C ALA A 737 4.14 21.30 83.25
N GLU A 738 3.67 22.53 83.51
CA GLU A 738 3.18 23.45 82.49
C GLU A 738 4.31 23.95 81.58
N SER A 739 5.51 24.22 82.10
CA SER A 739 6.66 24.61 81.27
C SER A 739 7.07 23.47 80.34
N ARG A 740 7.23 22.25 80.87
CA ARG A 740 7.43 21.02 80.07
C ARG A 740 6.27 20.75 79.10
N GLY A 741 5.05 21.14 79.46
CA GLY A 741 3.87 21.10 78.57
C GLY A 741 4.06 22.01 77.36
N ARG A 742 4.30 23.30 77.60
CA ARG A 742 4.55 24.32 76.56
C ARG A 742 5.78 24.00 75.70
N GLU A 743 6.82 23.41 76.29
CA GLU A 743 8.00 22.92 75.55
C GLU A 743 7.65 21.75 74.62
N ARG A 744 6.83 20.80 75.08
CA ARG A 744 6.33 19.70 74.24
C ARG A 744 5.41 20.20 73.12
N GLU A 745 4.50 21.12 73.41
CA GLU A 745 3.64 21.78 72.42
C GLU A 745 4.49 22.50 71.37
N ALA A 746 5.49 23.30 71.78
CA ALA A 746 6.39 23.99 70.87
C ALA A 746 7.35 23.06 70.08
N VAL A 747 7.54 21.81 70.51
CA VAL A 747 8.20 20.76 69.71
C VAL A 747 7.20 20.10 68.75
N VAL A 748 5.98 19.80 69.18
CA VAL A 748 4.90 19.25 68.33
C VAL A 748 4.56 20.20 67.19
N ASP A 749 4.49 21.51 67.43
CA ASP A 749 4.27 22.53 66.39
C ASP A 749 5.42 22.54 65.36
N LYS A 750 6.68 22.42 65.79
CA LYS A 750 7.83 22.31 64.89
C LYS A 750 7.79 21.04 64.05
N MET A 751 7.52 19.90 64.67
CA MET A 751 7.31 18.63 63.96
C MET A 751 6.14 18.73 62.97
N HIS A 752 5.10 19.53 63.28
CA HIS A 752 4.00 19.79 62.37
C HIS A 752 4.33 20.80 61.25
N THR A 753 5.22 21.78 61.44
CA THR A 753 5.73 22.61 60.34
C THR A 753 6.67 21.81 59.44
N GLU A 754 7.63 21.09 60.02
CA GLU A 754 8.57 20.22 59.30
C GLU A 754 7.84 19.13 58.53
N LYS A 755 6.80 18.50 59.11
CA LYS A 755 5.93 17.56 58.39
C LYS A 755 5.29 18.19 57.16
N ARG A 756 4.69 19.40 57.28
CA ARG A 756 4.05 20.09 56.15
C ARG A 756 5.07 20.52 55.08
N GLU A 757 6.27 20.92 55.49
CA GLU A 757 7.38 21.21 54.57
C GLU A 757 7.85 19.95 53.82
N LEU A 758 8.00 18.82 54.51
CA LEU A 758 8.33 17.54 53.87
C LEU A 758 7.19 17.02 52.97
N GLU A 759 5.92 17.19 53.36
CA GLU A 759 4.76 16.84 52.54
C GLU A 759 4.68 17.69 51.26
N THR A 760 4.94 19.00 51.35
CA THR A 760 4.99 19.89 50.17
C THR A 760 6.21 19.62 49.29
N GLN A 761 7.39 19.38 49.86
CA GLN A 761 8.57 18.94 49.09
C GLN A 761 8.33 17.60 48.38
N LEU A 762 7.69 16.64 49.04
CA LEU A 762 7.32 15.35 48.45
C LEU A 762 6.25 15.51 47.36
N ALA A 763 5.28 16.40 47.53
CA ALA A 763 4.30 16.73 46.48
C ALA A 763 4.99 17.35 45.25
N VAL A 764 5.90 18.31 45.46
CA VAL A 764 6.70 18.91 44.38
C VAL A 764 7.58 17.87 43.69
N GLN A 765 8.28 16.99 44.42
CA GLN A 765 9.07 15.91 43.81
C GLN A 765 8.21 14.89 43.05
N ARG A 766 7.01 14.56 43.55
CA ARG A 766 6.06 13.71 42.82
C ARG A 766 5.61 14.38 41.51
N GLN A 767 5.33 15.69 41.55
CA GLN A 767 4.92 16.45 40.36
C GLN A 767 6.07 16.62 39.36
N THR A 768 7.30 16.93 39.80
CA THR A 768 8.45 17.00 38.89
C THR A 768 8.80 15.65 38.30
N ARG A 769 8.67 14.55 39.06
CA ARG A 769 8.81 13.17 38.53
C ARG A 769 7.73 12.84 37.49
N LEU A 770 6.48 13.27 37.71
CA LEU A 770 5.39 13.14 36.73
C LEU A 770 5.72 13.91 35.44
N ASN A 771 6.05 15.21 35.56
CA ASN A 771 6.44 16.06 34.43
C ASN A 771 7.69 15.55 33.69
N LEU A 772 8.56 14.78 34.36
CA LEU A 772 9.72 14.12 33.75
C LEU A 772 9.34 12.79 33.07
N SER A 773 8.39 12.02 33.63
CA SER A 773 7.80 10.86 32.96
C SER A 773 7.10 11.29 31.68
N GLU A 774 6.16 12.24 31.75
CA GLU A 774 5.43 12.75 30.58
C GLU A 774 6.37 13.22 29.46
N LYS A 775 7.51 13.85 29.82
CA LYS A 775 8.55 14.24 28.85
C LYS A 775 9.36 13.07 28.32
N LEU A 776 9.65 12.06 29.14
CA LEU A 776 10.31 10.82 28.73
C LEU A 776 9.39 10.01 27.80
N ASP A 777 8.12 9.87 28.15
CA ASP A 777 7.09 9.15 27.41
C ASP A 777 6.82 9.83 26.06
N ALA A 778 6.73 11.17 26.03
CA ALA A 778 6.66 11.95 24.80
C ALA A 778 7.95 11.87 23.95
N ALA A 779 9.13 11.86 24.58
CA ALA A 779 10.39 11.67 23.86
C ALA A 779 10.49 10.25 23.27
N GLN A 780 10.04 9.23 23.99
CA GLN A 780 9.97 7.85 23.51
C GLN A 780 8.94 7.68 22.39
N SER A 781 7.77 8.32 22.46
CA SER A 781 6.79 8.27 21.37
C SER A 781 7.33 8.96 20.11
N ASN A 782 7.95 10.13 20.26
CA ASN A 782 8.58 10.84 19.14
C ASN A 782 9.74 10.04 18.54
N LEU A 783 10.58 9.41 19.37
CA LEU A 783 11.66 8.53 18.91
C LEU A 783 11.11 7.33 18.14
N LYS A 784 10.08 6.65 18.65
CA LYS A 784 9.39 5.56 17.94
C LYS A 784 8.81 6.00 16.60
N THR A 785 8.21 7.20 16.50
CA THR A 785 7.74 7.72 15.20
C THR A 785 8.89 8.01 14.23
N ILE A 786 10.02 8.53 14.73
CA ILE A 786 11.21 8.76 13.89
C ILE A 786 11.84 7.42 13.45
N GLU A 787 11.80 6.38 14.29
CA GLU A 787 12.24 5.03 13.93
C GLU A 787 11.33 4.40 12.85
N THR A 788 10.00 4.53 12.97
CA THR A 788 9.08 4.06 11.92
C THR A 788 9.22 4.84 10.62
N ASP A 789 9.41 6.16 10.70
CA ASP A 789 9.65 7.00 9.52
C ASP A 789 10.98 6.62 8.86
N ALA A 790 12.06 6.46 9.63
CA ALA A 790 13.36 6.01 9.12
C ALA A 790 13.30 4.60 8.53
N ALA A 791 12.50 3.69 9.09
CA ALA A 791 12.25 2.37 8.51
C ALA A 791 11.49 2.47 7.17
N SER A 792 10.45 3.32 7.10
CA SER A 792 9.73 3.59 5.85
C SER A 792 10.64 4.18 4.76
N HIS A 793 11.55 5.07 5.16
CA HIS A 793 12.51 5.70 4.27
C HIS A 793 13.57 4.71 3.77
N LYS A 794 14.08 3.84 4.65
CA LYS A 794 14.99 2.73 4.27
C LYS A 794 14.30 1.77 3.28
N LEU A 795 13.06 1.36 3.54
CA LEU A 795 12.28 0.55 2.61
C LEU A 795 12.08 1.25 1.26
N ARG A 796 11.78 2.56 1.27
CA ARG A 796 11.60 3.34 0.05
C ARG A 796 12.90 3.56 -0.73
N ILE A 797 14.04 3.70 -0.05
CA ILE A 797 15.37 3.74 -0.66
C ILE A 797 15.67 2.39 -1.33
N ALA A 798 15.53 1.27 -0.62
CA ALA A 798 15.75 -0.06 -1.18
C ALA A 798 14.82 -0.36 -2.39
N GLU A 799 13.57 0.11 -2.35
CA GLU A 799 12.64 0.03 -3.49
C GLU A 799 13.12 0.87 -4.69
N LEU A 800 13.65 2.07 -4.45
CA LEU A 800 14.20 2.94 -5.49
C LEU A 800 15.52 2.41 -6.06
N GLU A 801 16.40 1.85 -5.23
CA GLU A 801 17.64 1.19 -5.64
C GLU A 801 17.37 -0.08 -6.45
N SER A 802 16.39 -0.89 -6.03
CA SER A 802 15.92 -2.06 -6.78
C SER A 802 15.34 -1.68 -8.14
N ARG A 803 14.51 -0.63 -8.20
CA ARG A 803 14.02 -0.03 -9.46
C ARG A 803 15.17 0.46 -10.33
N LEU A 804 16.10 1.24 -9.77
CA LEU A 804 17.26 1.79 -10.49
C LEU A 804 18.16 0.68 -11.04
N SER A 805 18.45 -0.36 -10.25
CA SER A 805 19.25 -1.51 -10.69
C SER A 805 18.54 -2.32 -11.77
N LYS A 806 17.21 -2.43 -11.71
CA LYS A 806 16.40 -3.06 -12.76
C LYS A 806 16.39 -2.23 -14.06
N ASP A 807 16.24 -0.92 -13.95
CA ASP A 807 16.24 0.00 -15.11
C ASP A 807 17.64 0.10 -15.73
N GLN A 808 18.71 0.08 -14.94
CA GLN A 808 20.10 -0.04 -15.40
C GLN A 808 20.32 -1.35 -16.17
N ARG A 809 19.91 -2.50 -15.61
CA ARG A 809 20.00 -3.82 -16.28
C ARG A 809 19.17 -3.87 -17.56
N ALA A 810 17.97 -3.30 -17.56
CA ALA A 810 17.16 -3.16 -18.76
C ALA A 810 17.87 -2.29 -19.80
N HIS A 811 18.45 -1.17 -19.39
CA HIS A 811 19.17 -0.27 -20.30
C HIS A 811 20.40 -0.96 -20.91
N THR A 812 21.27 -1.59 -20.12
CA THR A 812 22.44 -2.31 -20.64
C THR A 812 22.05 -3.51 -21.51
N THR A 813 20.92 -4.18 -21.22
CA THR A 813 20.37 -5.23 -22.10
C THR A 813 19.92 -4.65 -23.45
N THR A 814 19.19 -3.52 -23.45
CA THR A 814 18.81 -2.86 -24.71
C THR A 814 20.02 -2.31 -25.46
N GLU A 815 21.05 -1.82 -24.76
CA GLU A 815 22.27 -1.33 -25.40
C GLU A 815 23.07 -2.48 -26.02
N ALA A 816 23.18 -3.62 -25.33
CA ALA A 816 23.77 -4.84 -25.89
C ALA A 816 23.03 -5.30 -27.15
N GLN A 817 21.69 -5.34 -27.12
CA GLN A 817 20.85 -5.65 -28.30
C GLN A 817 21.06 -4.65 -29.45
N TYR A 818 21.19 -3.35 -29.18
CA TYR A 818 21.49 -2.37 -30.23
C TYR A 818 22.92 -2.50 -30.76
N ARG A 819 23.90 -2.81 -29.91
CA ARG A 819 25.29 -3.10 -30.32
C ARG A 819 25.33 -4.34 -31.22
N GLU A 820 24.59 -5.40 -30.87
CA GLU A 820 24.43 -6.64 -31.65
C GLU A 820 23.73 -6.39 -33.00
N GLN A 821 22.60 -5.69 -33.01
CA GLN A 821 21.94 -5.29 -34.27
C GLN A 821 22.84 -4.43 -35.16
N ILE A 822 23.69 -3.58 -34.57
CA ILE A 822 24.68 -2.78 -35.30
C ILE A 822 25.81 -3.67 -35.86
N THR A 823 26.33 -4.65 -35.12
CA THR A 823 27.34 -5.58 -35.64
C THR A 823 26.75 -6.48 -36.73
N GLU A 824 25.58 -7.09 -36.53
CA GLU A 824 24.86 -7.87 -37.56
C GLU A 824 24.67 -7.06 -38.84
N ARG A 825 24.03 -5.87 -38.73
CA ARG A 825 23.79 -4.98 -39.87
C ARG A 825 25.09 -4.61 -40.58
N ASN A 826 26.14 -4.29 -39.83
CA ASN A 826 27.44 -3.95 -40.40
C ASN A 826 28.10 -5.17 -41.07
N THR A 827 27.93 -6.37 -40.54
CA THR A 827 28.44 -7.63 -41.14
C THR A 827 27.71 -7.96 -42.43
N LEU A 828 26.37 -7.87 -42.43
CA LEU A 828 25.53 -8.02 -43.62
C LEU A 828 25.91 -7.02 -44.71
N LEU A 829 26.07 -5.74 -44.36
CA LEU A 829 26.53 -4.70 -45.28
C LEU A 829 27.92 -4.99 -45.87
N LEU A 830 28.86 -5.46 -45.05
CA LEU A 830 30.21 -5.80 -45.48
C LEU A 830 30.21 -7.03 -46.41
N THR A 831 29.36 -8.02 -46.14
CA THR A 831 29.11 -9.17 -47.02
C THR A 831 28.45 -8.75 -48.35
N ILE A 832 27.45 -7.87 -48.33
CA ILE A 832 26.83 -7.31 -49.53
C ILE A 832 27.87 -6.54 -50.36
N CYS A 833 28.71 -5.70 -49.74
CA CYS A 833 29.78 -4.98 -50.44
C CYS A 833 30.77 -5.95 -51.09
N LYS A 834 31.26 -6.96 -50.34
CA LYS A 834 32.13 -8.03 -50.88
C LYS A 834 31.50 -8.75 -52.08
N TYR A 835 30.20 -9.07 -52.01
CA TYR A 835 29.50 -9.76 -53.09
C TYR A 835 29.36 -8.88 -54.34
N ILE A 836 29.10 -7.58 -54.16
CA ILE A 836 29.08 -6.60 -55.25
C ILE A 836 30.48 -6.43 -55.85
N ASP A 837 31.53 -6.31 -55.02
CA ASP A 837 32.94 -6.24 -55.48
C ASP A 837 33.34 -7.49 -56.28
N GLN A 838 32.87 -8.68 -55.87
CA GLN A 838 33.08 -9.96 -56.56
C GLN A 838 32.34 -10.02 -57.91
N VAL A 839 31.06 -9.62 -57.97
CA VAL A 839 30.28 -9.58 -59.21
C VAL A 839 30.82 -8.54 -60.20
N LEU A 840 31.39 -7.44 -59.70
CA LEU A 840 32.07 -6.43 -60.51
C LEU A 840 33.48 -6.81 -60.96
N GLY A 841 34.01 -7.96 -60.51
CA GLY A 841 35.35 -8.43 -60.88
C GLY A 841 36.47 -7.47 -60.48
N ALA A 842 36.30 -6.68 -59.42
CA ALA A 842 37.21 -5.59 -59.11
C ALA A 842 38.53 -6.07 -58.51
N ASP A 843 39.65 -5.57 -59.04
CA ASP A 843 41.00 -5.90 -58.57
C ASP A 843 41.17 -5.66 -57.06
N LYS A 844 41.86 -6.61 -56.41
CA LYS A 844 42.16 -6.62 -54.96
C LYS A 844 43.13 -5.50 -54.50
N LYS A 845 43.34 -4.44 -55.30
CA LYS A 845 44.36 -3.39 -55.11
C LYS A 845 43.77 -1.99 -54.91
N ARG A 846 42.89 -1.82 -53.92
CA ARG A 846 42.58 -0.50 -53.31
C ARG A 846 42.66 -0.59 -51.79
N SER A 847 43.86 -0.45 -51.24
CA SER A 847 44.07 -0.36 -49.78
C SER A 847 43.63 1.01 -49.26
N GLY A 848 42.36 1.12 -48.87
CA GLY A 848 41.79 2.36 -48.32
C GLY A 848 40.33 2.22 -47.88
N ASP A 849 39.91 1.00 -47.52
CA ASP A 849 38.50 0.66 -47.37
C ASP A 849 37.91 1.14 -46.03
N GLY A 850 37.17 2.24 -46.10
CA GLY A 850 36.30 2.71 -45.03
C GLY A 850 35.30 1.60 -44.65
N LYS A 851 35.46 1.05 -43.45
CA LYS A 851 34.62 -0.02 -42.92
C LYS A 851 33.29 0.57 -42.42
N PRO A 852 32.17 -0.20 -42.41
CA PRO A 852 30.86 0.30 -41.95
C PRO A 852 30.88 0.86 -40.53
N PHE A 853 31.82 0.39 -39.71
CA PHE A 853 32.01 0.75 -38.31
C PHE A 853 33.06 1.85 -38.06
N THR A 854 33.80 2.32 -39.07
CA THR A 854 34.73 3.46 -38.91
C THR A 854 34.21 4.74 -39.55
N ASN A 855 33.59 4.67 -40.73
CA ASN A 855 32.87 5.82 -41.30
C ASN A 855 31.76 5.36 -42.27
N PHE A 856 30.51 5.45 -41.81
CA PHE A 856 29.36 4.93 -42.57
C PHE A 856 29.07 5.72 -43.85
N SER A 857 29.31 7.03 -43.92
CA SER A 857 29.01 7.81 -45.13
C SER A 857 29.92 7.41 -46.29
N VAL A 858 31.24 7.35 -46.04
CA VAL A 858 32.25 6.90 -47.03
C VAL A 858 31.96 5.48 -47.50
N PHE A 859 31.54 4.59 -46.60
CA PHE A 859 31.14 3.23 -46.95
C PHE A 859 29.84 3.19 -47.79
N HIS A 860 28.85 4.02 -47.45
CA HIS A 860 27.58 4.14 -48.18
C HIS A 860 27.77 4.71 -49.59
N ASP A 861 28.57 5.77 -49.73
CA ASP A 861 28.91 6.38 -51.03
C ASP A 861 29.66 5.38 -51.93
N ARG A 862 30.55 4.56 -51.36
CA ARG A 862 31.22 3.46 -52.07
C ARG A 862 30.23 2.39 -52.55
N ILE A 863 29.30 1.95 -51.70
CA ILE A 863 28.22 1.03 -52.12
C ILE A 863 27.39 1.65 -53.25
N LEU A 864 27.05 2.94 -53.17
CA LEU A 864 26.34 3.64 -54.24
C LEU A 864 27.14 3.71 -55.55
N GLU A 865 28.44 3.98 -55.51
CA GLU A 865 29.31 3.96 -56.70
C GLU A 865 29.37 2.56 -57.34
N ARG A 866 29.52 1.51 -56.52
CA ARG A 866 29.52 0.13 -57.00
C ARG A 866 28.17 -0.29 -57.56
N LEU A 867 27.06 0.06 -56.92
CA LEU A 867 25.70 -0.21 -57.42
C LEU A 867 25.41 0.53 -58.73
N ARG A 868 25.90 1.77 -58.90
CA ARG A 868 25.83 2.48 -60.19
C ARG A 868 26.61 1.75 -61.28
N SER A 869 27.84 1.30 -60.98
CA SER A 869 28.64 0.49 -61.91
C SER A 869 27.93 -0.82 -62.30
N LEU A 870 27.36 -1.54 -61.34
CA LEU A 870 26.61 -2.78 -61.56
C LEU A 870 25.35 -2.55 -62.40
N THR A 871 24.64 -1.44 -62.13
CA THR A 871 23.47 -1.03 -62.92
C THR A 871 23.87 -0.71 -64.36
N MET A 872 25.00 -0.01 -64.57
CA MET A 872 25.51 0.30 -65.91
C MET A 872 25.86 -0.97 -66.69
N ILE A 873 26.58 -1.91 -66.07
CA ILE A 873 26.91 -3.23 -66.65
C ILE A 873 25.64 -4.00 -67.00
N ASN A 874 24.61 -3.98 -66.15
CA ASN A 874 23.31 -4.61 -66.44
C ASN A 874 22.60 -3.95 -67.64
N THR A 875 22.59 -2.61 -67.73
CA THR A 875 22.03 -1.90 -68.91
C THR A 875 22.80 -2.18 -70.19
N GLU A 876 24.13 -2.31 -70.13
CA GLU A 876 24.92 -2.75 -71.28
C GLU A 876 24.68 -4.20 -71.65
N PHE A 877 24.59 -5.11 -70.67
CA PHE A 877 24.33 -6.53 -70.91
C PHE A 877 22.96 -6.74 -71.54
N THR A 878 21.90 -6.12 -71.01
CA THR A 878 20.55 -6.17 -71.58
C THR A 878 20.51 -5.59 -73.00
N LYS A 879 21.17 -4.46 -73.25
CA LYS A 879 21.29 -3.90 -74.61
C LYS A 879 22.02 -4.84 -75.57
N ARG A 880 23.20 -5.36 -75.18
CA ARG A 880 23.98 -6.32 -75.99
C ARG A 880 23.18 -7.60 -76.24
N SER A 881 22.42 -8.08 -75.26
CA SER A 881 21.53 -9.25 -75.36
C SER A 881 20.42 -9.00 -76.40
N GLN A 882 19.73 -7.87 -76.32
CA GLN A 882 18.72 -7.46 -77.32
C GLN A 882 19.32 -7.30 -78.73
N GLU A 883 20.52 -6.74 -78.86
CA GLU A 883 21.24 -6.65 -80.14
C GLU A 883 21.60 -8.04 -80.70
N LEU A 884 21.95 -8.99 -79.83
CA LEU A 884 22.25 -10.38 -80.22
C LEU A 884 20.98 -11.14 -80.61
N GLU A 885 19.90 -10.99 -79.84
CA GLU A 885 18.57 -11.55 -80.11
C GLU A 885 18.00 -11.01 -81.44
N ALA A 886 18.10 -9.71 -81.69
CA ALA A 886 17.71 -9.08 -82.96
C ALA A 886 18.55 -9.60 -84.15
N ARG A 887 19.86 -9.79 -83.96
CA ARG A 887 20.73 -10.41 -84.98
C ARG A 887 20.39 -11.88 -85.23
N LEU A 888 20.00 -12.64 -84.21
CA LEU A 888 19.60 -14.04 -84.34
C LEU A 888 18.22 -14.18 -85.00
N THR A 889 17.23 -13.38 -84.59
CA THR A 889 15.91 -13.34 -85.27
C THR A 889 16.04 -12.88 -86.72
N GLY A 890 16.90 -11.90 -87.02
CA GLY A 890 17.25 -11.55 -88.40
C GLY A 890 17.78 -12.73 -89.21
N LYS A 891 18.79 -13.45 -88.69
CA LYS A 891 19.33 -14.67 -89.32
C LYS A 891 18.26 -15.76 -89.51
N VAL A 892 17.38 -15.97 -88.54
CA VAL A 892 16.27 -16.94 -88.64
C VAL A 892 15.26 -16.51 -89.71
N GLN A 893 14.91 -15.22 -89.80
CA GLN A 893 14.06 -14.70 -90.87
C GLN A 893 14.70 -14.87 -92.25
N ASP A 894 16.01 -14.65 -92.39
CA ASP A 894 16.70 -14.81 -93.67
C ASP A 894 16.87 -16.29 -94.07
N LEU A 895 17.09 -17.18 -93.11
CA LEU A 895 17.03 -18.63 -93.33
C LEU A 895 15.63 -19.08 -93.75
N ASN A 896 14.58 -18.55 -93.13
CA ASN A 896 13.20 -18.84 -93.52
C ASN A 896 12.89 -18.31 -94.93
N LYS A 897 13.32 -17.09 -95.30
CA LYS A 897 13.22 -16.57 -96.68
C LYS A 897 13.97 -17.46 -97.69
N ALA A 898 15.15 -17.96 -97.31
CA ALA A 898 15.94 -18.86 -98.16
C ALA A 898 15.28 -20.25 -98.32
N LEU A 899 14.65 -20.77 -97.27
CA LEU A 899 13.86 -22.00 -97.27
C LEU A 899 12.60 -21.86 -98.14
N ASP A 900 11.84 -20.78 -97.94
CA ASP A 900 10.71 -20.37 -98.78
C ASP A 900 11.07 -20.30 -100.26
N ASN A 901 12.22 -19.69 -100.58
CA ASN A 901 12.69 -19.56 -101.96
C ASN A 901 13.15 -20.90 -102.54
N ARG A 902 13.69 -21.81 -101.71
CA ARG A 902 13.99 -23.19 -102.12
C ARG A 902 12.72 -24.00 -102.35
N MET A 903 11.70 -23.87 -101.50
CA MET A 903 10.40 -24.54 -101.68
C MET A 903 9.69 -24.03 -102.94
N LYS A 904 9.61 -22.70 -103.15
CA LYS A 904 9.14 -22.10 -104.43
C LYS A 904 9.99 -22.48 -105.64
N GLY A 905 11.22 -22.95 -105.45
CA GLY A 905 12.07 -23.56 -106.46
C GLY A 905 11.69 -25.02 -106.75
N LEU A 906 11.50 -25.82 -105.69
CA LEU A 906 11.01 -27.19 -105.76
C LEU A 906 9.62 -27.27 -106.39
N ASP A 907 8.68 -26.38 -106.03
CA ASP A 907 7.34 -26.30 -106.63
C ASP A 907 7.41 -26.14 -108.16
N LYS A 908 8.30 -25.26 -108.65
CA LYS A 908 8.54 -25.06 -110.09
C LYS A 908 9.17 -26.28 -110.75
N ILE A 909 10.07 -26.96 -110.06
CA ILE A 909 10.67 -28.21 -110.54
C ILE A 909 9.60 -29.32 -110.57
N GLU A 910 8.72 -29.42 -109.58
CA GLU A 910 7.64 -30.40 -109.54
C GLU A 910 6.59 -30.14 -110.62
N VAL A 911 6.21 -28.89 -110.87
CA VAL A 911 5.33 -28.50 -111.98
C VAL A 911 5.97 -28.80 -113.35
N SER A 912 7.28 -28.54 -113.52
CA SER A 912 7.96 -28.92 -114.77
C SER A 912 8.11 -30.45 -114.92
N LEU A 913 8.32 -31.19 -113.83
CA LEU A 913 8.33 -32.65 -113.82
C LEU A 913 6.95 -33.23 -114.15
N LYS A 914 5.87 -32.64 -113.60
CA LYS A 914 4.47 -33.00 -113.89
C LYS A 914 4.13 -32.78 -115.36
N THR A 915 4.44 -31.62 -115.93
CA THR A 915 4.17 -31.35 -117.36
C THR A 915 5.02 -32.24 -118.28
N VAL A 916 6.25 -32.59 -117.91
CA VAL A 916 7.06 -33.60 -118.63
C VAL A 916 6.47 -35.02 -118.49
N ALA A 917 5.94 -35.38 -117.33
CA ALA A 917 5.28 -36.66 -117.09
C ALA A 917 3.96 -36.78 -117.88
N GLU A 918 3.16 -35.70 -117.94
CA GLU A 918 1.94 -35.60 -118.76
C GLU A 918 2.26 -35.66 -120.25
N ALA A 919 3.31 -34.96 -120.71
CA ALA A 919 3.79 -35.07 -122.08
C ALA A 919 4.22 -36.52 -122.41
N LYS A 920 4.99 -37.16 -121.53
CA LYS A 920 5.39 -38.58 -121.65
C LYS A 920 4.19 -39.54 -121.65
N LEU A 921 3.16 -39.26 -120.84
CA LEU A 921 1.90 -40.00 -120.86
C LEU A 921 1.14 -39.79 -122.17
N GLY A 922 1.12 -38.57 -122.71
CA GLY A 922 0.55 -38.23 -124.01
C GLY A 922 1.27 -38.93 -125.17
N TRP A 923 2.61 -38.95 -125.16
CA TRP A 923 3.40 -39.73 -126.11
C TRP A 923 3.15 -41.24 -125.99
N ARG A 924 3.04 -41.79 -124.77
CA ARG A 924 2.64 -43.20 -124.57
C ARG A 924 1.22 -43.50 -125.08
N LYS A 925 0.24 -42.62 -124.84
CA LYS A 925 -1.12 -42.75 -125.38
C LYS A 925 -1.12 -42.70 -126.92
N LYS A 926 -0.34 -41.80 -127.53
CA LYS A 926 -0.15 -41.75 -128.99
C LYS A 926 0.54 -43.00 -129.53
N LEU A 927 1.55 -43.52 -128.83
CA LEU A 927 2.24 -44.76 -129.20
C LEU A 927 1.27 -45.94 -129.15
N VAL A 928 0.57 -46.16 -128.02
CA VAL A 928 -0.43 -47.23 -127.87
C VAL A 928 -1.58 -47.09 -128.87
N ALA A 929 -1.99 -45.87 -129.24
CA ALA A 929 -2.96 -45.65 -130.32
C ALA A 929 -2.39 -46.05 -131.69
N LYS A 930 -1.11 -45.79 -131.98
CA LYS A 930 -0.44 -46.21 -133.23
C LYS A 930 -0.07 -47.70 -133.24
N GLU A 931 0.23 -48.29 -132.10
CA GLU A 931 0.35 -49.75 -131.92
C GLU A 931 -1.02 -50.40 -132.13
N GLY A 932 -2.10 -49.84 -131.59
CA GLY A 932 -3.48 -50.26 -131.86
C GLY A 932 -3.90 -50.11 -133.33
N GLU A 933 -3.58 -49.00 -133.98
CA GLU A 933 -3.77 -48.84 -135.44
C GLU A 933 -2.97 -49.90 -136.22
N LEU A 934 -1.69 -50.09 -135.90
CA LEU A 934 -0.85 -51.13 -136.51
C LEU A 934 -1.39 -52.53 -136.23
N ASP A 935 -1.94 -52.80 -135.05
CA ASP A 935 -2.49 -54.10 -134.67
C ASP A 935 -3.89 -54.33 -135.24
N THR A 936 -4.69 -53.29 -135.53
CA THR A 936 -5.90 -53.43 -136.37
C THR A 936 -5.56 -53.63 -137.84
N LEU A 937 -4.51 -52.99 -138.36
CA LEU A 937 -4.00 -53.21 -139.72
C LEU A 937 -3.36 -54.61 -139.86
N ARG A 938 -2.63 -55.07 -138.83
CA ARG A 938 -2.14 -56.46 -138.73
C ARG A 938 -3.30 -57.42 -138.59
N ALA A 939 -4.28 -57.17 -137.72
CA ALA A 939 -5.44 -58.04 -137.57
C ALA A 939 -6.28 -58.11 -138.86
N HIS A 940 -6.39 -57.02 -139.63
CA HIS A 940 -7.05 -57.05 -140.94
C HIS A 940 -6.21 -57.77 -142.00
N ASN A 941 -4.88 -57.62 -141.98
CA ASN A 941 -3.97 -58.38 -142.86
C ASN A 941 -3.92 -59.87 -142.48
N ASP A 942 -3.92 -60.20 -141.19
CA ASP A 942 -4.07 -61.56 -140.67
C ASP A 942 -5.48 -62.09 -140.89
N GLU A 943 -6.53 -61.26 -140.93
CA GLU A 943 -7.89 -61.66 -141.31
C GLU A 943 -7.97 -61.96 -142.81
N LEU A 944 -7.38 -61.13 -143.68
CA LEU A 944 -7.23 -61.42 -145.11
C LEU A 944 -6.37 -62.67 -145.34
N MET A 945 -5.30 -62.84 -144.57
CA MET A 945 -4.48 -64.06 -144.54
C MET A 945 -5.20 -65.24 -143.90
N ILE A 946 -6.18 -65.04 -143.02
CA ILE A 946 -7.02 -66.07 -142.41
C ILE A 946 -8.14 -66.46 -143.36
N GLN A 947 -8.71 -65.54 -144.14
CA GLN A 947 -9.60 -65.84 -145.26
C GLN A 947 -8.85 -66.64 -146.33
N LEU A 948 -7.64 -66.22 -146.71
CA LEU A 948 -6.71 -67.00 -147.56
C LEU A 948 -6.32 -68.35 -146.94
N ARG A 949 -6.08 -68.41 -145.62
CA ARG A 949 -5.74 -69.66 -144.91
C ARG A 949 -6.96 -70.55 -144.64
N GLN A 950 -8.18 -70.05 -144.58
CA GLN A 950 -9.42 -70.81 -144.44
C GLN A 950 -9.82 -71.40 -145.80
N LEU A 951 -9.69 -70.62 -146.88
CA LEU A 951 -9.68 -71.12 -148.26
C LEU A 951 -8.58 -72.19 -148.49
N ARG A 952 -7.52 -72.23 -147.66
CA ARG A 952 -6.45 -73.26 -147.65
C ARG A 952 -6.51 -74.29 -146.51
N ARG A 953 -7.47 -74.20 -145.57
CA ARG A 953 -7.61 -75.11 -144.40
C ARG A 953 -9.02 -75.67 -144.23
N ALA A 954 -9.88 -75.48 -145.24
CA ALA A 954 -10.98 -76.42 -145.51
C ALA A 954 -10.47 -77.85 -145.81
N SER A 955 -9.16 -78.02 -146.10
CA SER A 955 -8.44 -79.29 -146.07
C SER A 955 -7.63 -79.46 -144.78
N SER A 956 -7.92 -80.52 -144.01
CA SER A 956 -7.15 -81.07 -142.86
C SER A 956 -6.69 -80.08 -141.76
N GLY A 957 -7.11 -80.17 -140.49
CA GLY A 957 -8.00 -81.14 -139.84
C GLY A 957 -7.26 -82.15 -138.96
N GLU A 958 -6.76 -81.70 -137.80
CA GLU A 958 -6.63 -82.54 -136.60
C GLU A 958 -6.43 -81.67 -135.35
N GLY A 959 -6.80 -82.20 -134.17
CA GLY A 959 -6.56 -81.54 -132.88
C GLY A 959 -6.99 -82.41 -131.70
N VAL A 960 -6.15 -82.50 -130.67
CA VAL A 960 -6.47 -83.17 -129.39
C VAL A 960 -5.57 -82.72 -128.22
N LEU A 961 -4.34 -82.28 -128.48
CA LEU A 961 -3.31 -82.06 -127.45
C LEU A 961 -3.50 -80.82 -126.54
N ALA A 962 -4.39 -79.87 -126.88
CA ALA A 962 -4.47 -78.57 -126.19
C ALA A 962 -5.12 -78.60 -124.77
N SER A 963 -5.72 -79.72 -124.34
CA SER A 963 -6.57 -79.77 -123.13
C SER A 963 -5.80 -79.85 -121.80
N THR A 964 -4.51 -80.17 -121.81
CA THR A 964 -3.71 -80.45 -120.60
C THR A 964 -2.97 -79.24 -120.06
N GLU A 965 -2.29 -78.46 -120.92
CA GLU A 965 -1.50 -77.29 -120.48
C GLU A 965 -2.36 -76.21 -119.81
N ILE A 966 -3.53 -75.91 -120.39
CA ILE A 966 -4.46 -74.88 -119.90
C ILE A 966 -4.84 -75.11 -118.42
N LYS A 967 -5.07 -76.38 -118.03
CA LYS A 967 -5.39 -76.75 -116.64
C LYS A 967 -4.20 -76.52 -115.70
N SER A 968 -2.97 -76.78 -116.17
CA SER A 968 -1.75 -76.60 -115.36
C SER A 968 -1.43 -75.13 -115.07
N LEU A 969 -1.75 -74.22 -116.01
CA LEU A 969 -1.55 -72.78 -115.86
C LEU A 969 -2.63 -72.16 -114.96
N SER A 970 -3.89 -72.56 -115.14
CA SER A 970 -5.02 -72.12 -114.30
C SER A 970 -4.80 -72.42 -112.81
N ALA A 971 -4.36 -73.63 -112.47
CA ALA A 971 -4.05 -74.02 -111.09
C ALA A 971 -2.89 -73.20 -110.48
N ARG A 972 -1.94 -72.75 -111.31
CA ARG A 972 -0.79 -71.95 -110.88
C ARG A 972 -1.18 -70.50 -110.59
N ALA A 973 -2.09 -69.93 -111.38
CA ALA A 973 -2.67 -68.60 -111.15
C ALA A 973 -3.46 -68.56 -109.83
N GLN A 974 -4.37 -69.51 -109.59
CA GLN A 974 -5.20 -69.58 -108.38
C GLN A 974 -4.38 -69.65 -107.07
N ASN A 975 -3.20 -70.27 -107.10
CA ASN A 975 -2.31 -70.31 -105.94
C ASN A 975 -1.50 -69.02 -105.71
N ALA A 976 -1.28 -68.21 -106.75
CA ALA A 976 -0.73 -66.86 -106.58
C ALA A 976 -1.80 -65.90 -106.01
N GLU A 977 -3.02 -66.00 -106.52
CA GLU A 977 -4.19 -65.22 -106.10
C GLU A 977 -4.53 -65.43 -104.61
N ARG A 978 -4.56 -66.69 -104.14
CA ARG A 978 -4.72 -67.01 -102.71
C ARG A 978 -3.60 -66.43 -101.82
N ARG A 979 -2.36 -66.36 -102.32
CA ARG A 979 -1.24 -65.77 -101.57
C ARG A 979 -1.36 -64.25 -101.47
N LEU A 980 -1.81 -63.59 -102.55
CA LEU A 980 -2.13 -62.15 -102.54
C LEU A 980 -3.26 -61.85 -101.54
N GLN A 981 -4.35 -62.62 -101.58
CA GLN A 981 -5.48 -62.48 -100.66
C GLN A 981 -5.05 -62.61 -99.20
N ASN A 982 -4.22 -63.60 -98.87
CA ASN A 982 -3.70 -63.78 -97.52
C ASN A 982 -2.79 -62.63 -97.07
N ALA A 983 -1.95 -62.08 -97.97
CA ALA A 983 -1.11 -60.93 -97.67
C ALA A 983 -1.94 -59.65 -97.43
N GLN A 984 -2.99 -59.43 -98.23
CA GLN A 984 -3.94 -58.31 -98.06
C GLN A 984 -4.70 -58.42 -96.73
N ASN A 985 -5.18 -59.62 -96.38
CA ASN A 985 -5.85 -59.86 -95.10
C ASN A 985 -4.93 -59.61 -93.90
N LEU A 986 -3.64 -59.98 -94.01
CA LEU A 986 -2.64 -59.70 -92.96
C LEU A 986 -2.29 -58.21 -92.84
N LEU A 987 -2.24 -57.48 -93.96
CA LEU A 987 -2.04 -56.03 -93.96
C LEU A 987 -3.23 -55.31 -93.31
N ALA A 988 -4.46 -55.61 -93.72
CA ALA A 988 -5.67 -55.04 -93.14
C ALA A 988 -5.77 -55.31 -91.63
N ALA A 989 -5.42 -56.53 -91.19
CA ALA A 989 -5.38 -56.88 -89.76
C ALA A 989 -4.26 -56.18 -88.97
N ALA A 990 -3.20 -55.69 -89.63
CA ALA A 990 -2.17 -54.86 -89.02
C ALA A 990 -2.60 -53.39 -88.94
N GLU A 991 -3.23 -52.87 -89.99
CA GLU A 991 -3.82 -51.52 -90.04
C GLU A 991 -4.92 -51.37 -88.97
N GLU A 992 -5.83 -52.36 -88.85
CA GLU A 992 -6.88 -52.36 -87.83
C GLU A 992 -6.31 -52.39 -86.40
N ARG A 993 -5.21 -53.12 -86.17
CA ARG A 993 -4.53 -53.10 -84.87
C ARG A 993 -3.90 -51.75 -84.57
N PHE A 994 -3.33 -51.08 -85.58
CA PHE A 994 -2.73 -49.76 -85.43
C PHE A 994 -3.79 -48.69 -85.15
N THR A 995 -4.93 -48.70 -85.85
CA THR A 995 -6.04 -47.78 -85.56
C THR A 995 -6.63 -48.05 -84.18
N GLN A 996 -6.91 -49.31 -83.80
CA GLN A 996 -7.37 -49.65 -82.46
C GLN A 996 -6.39 -49.22 -81.35
N GLN A 997 -5.07 -49.19 -81.61
CA GLN A 997 -4.08 -48.70 -80.65
C GLN A 997 -4.02 -47.17 -80.60
N SER A 998 -4.15 -46.50 -81.75
CA SER A 998 -4.27 -45.04 -81.82
C SER A 998 -5.53 -44.54 -81.10
N ASP A 999 -6.68 -45.19 -81.32
CA ASP A 999 -7.95 -44.89 -80.64
C ASP A 999 -7.83 -45.07 -79.13
N ARG A 1000 -7.14 -46.12 -78.65
CA ARG A 1000 -6.90 -46.34 -77.21
C ARG A 1000 -6.01 -45.25 -76.61
N ASN A 1001 -4.97 -44.82 -77.32
CA ASN A 1001 -4.11 -43.72 -76.86
C ASN A 1001 -4.89 -42.39 -76.80
N SER A 1002 -5.63 -42.03 -77.86
CA SER A 1002 -6.45 -40.81 -77.88
C SER A 1002 -7.54 -40.82 -76.79
N ASN A 1003 -8.23 -41.96 -76.60
CA ASN A 1003 -9.17 -42.12 -75.48
C ASN A 1003 -8.49 -42.02 -74.10
N SER A 1004 -7.20 -42.34 -73.98
CA SER A 1004 -6.44 -42.14 -72.74
C SER A 1004 -6.09 -40.67 -72.53
N GLU A 1005 -5.67 -39.95 -73.57
CA GLU A 1005 -5.36 -38.51 -73.53
C GLU A 1005 -6.60 -37.69 -73.17
N ILE A 1006 -7.75 -37.97 -73.79
CA ILE A 1006 -9.05 -37.34 -73.45
C ILE A 1006 -9.40 -37.56 -71.96
N ARG A 1007 -9.10 -38.74 -71.39
CA ARG A 1007 -9.29 -39.04 -69.96
C ARG A 1007 -8.23 -38.43 -69.04
N TRP A 1008 -7.05 -38.06 -69.56
CA TRP A 1008 -6.07 -37.25 -68.83
C TRP A 1008 -6.47 -35.78 -68.84
N GLU A 1009 -6.77 -35.21 -70.01
CA GLU A 1009 -7.27 -33.84 -70.15
C GLU A 1009 -8.52 -33.58 -69.29
N ALA A 1010 -9.49 -34.49 -69.28
CA ALA A 1010 -10.70 -34.35 -68.47
C ALA A 1010 -10.37 -34.26 -66.97
N ARG A 1011 -9.44 -35.09 -66.47
CA ARG A 1011 -8.99 -35.06 -65.07
C ARG A 1011 -8.17 -33.81 -64.76
N VAL A 1012 -7.31 -33.35 -65.67
CA VAL A 1012 -6.56 -32.09 -65.51
C VAL A 1012 -7.52 -30.90 -65.41
N LYS A 1013 -8.51 -30.81 -66.31
CA LYS A 1013 -9.55 -29.76 -66.30
C LYS A 1013 -10.42 -29.84 -65.04
N GLU A 1014 -10.69 -31.04 -64.52
CA GLU A 1014 -11.37 -31.20 -63.23
C GLU A 1014 -10.52 -30.72 -62.05
N TYR A 1015 -9.23 -31.07 -62.00
CA TYR A 1015 -8.32 -30.59 -60.95
C TYR A 1015 -8.13 -29.07 -61.00
N GLU A 1016 -7.96 -28.46 -62.19
CA GLU A 1016 -7.99 -27.01 -62.35
C GLU A 1016 -9.29 -26.38 -61.82
N GLY A 1017 -10.44 -27.00 -62.13
CA GLY A 1017 -11.74 -26.55 -61.63
C GLY A 1017 -11.83 -26.61 -60.11
N ARG A 1018 -11.36 -27.70 -59.49
CA ARG A 1018 -11.28 -27.87 -58.03
C ARG A 1018 -10.35 -26.85 -57.38
N VAL A 1019 -9.19 -26.56 -57.98
CA VAL A 1019 -8.25 -25.53 -57.50
C VAL A 1019 -8.85 -24.12 -57.60
N ARG A 1020 -9.43 -23.74 -58.74
CA ARG A 1020 -10.12 -22.45 -58.89
C ARG A 1020 -11.27 -22.30 -57.88
N ALA A 1021 -12.07 -23.35 -57.67
CA ALA A 1021 -13.14 -23.34 -56.67
C ALA A 1021 -12.62 -23.16 -55.23
N ALA A 1022 -11.49 -23.77 -54.88
CA ALA A 1022 -10.83 -23.58 -53.59
C ALA A 1022 -10.28 -22.14 -53.43
N GLU A 1023 -9.62 -21.60 -54.45
CA GLU A 1023 -9.18 -20.20 -54.45
C GLU A 1023 -10.35 -19.23 -54.29
N GLU A 1024 -11.45 -19.42 -55.01
CA GLU A 1024 -12.63 -18.58 -54.87
C GLU A 1024 -13.27 -18.71 -53.47
N LYS A 1025 -13.27 -19.90 -52.87
CA LYS A 1025 -13.72 -20.09 -51.49
C LYS A 1025 -12.87 -19.28 -50.52
N VAL A 1026 -11.54 -19.34 -50.64
CA VAL A 1026 -10.62 -18.52 -49.83
C VAL A 1026 -10.80 -17.02 -50.10
N LYS A 1027 -11.06 -16.60 -51.34
CA LYS A 1027 -11.39 -15.20 -51.69
C LYS A 1027 -12.70 -14.75 -51.03
N ARG A 1028 -13.76 -15.58 -51.05
CA ARG A 1028 -15.05 -15.33 -50.36
C ARG A 1028 -14.89 -15.29 -48.84
N GLU A 1029 -14.11 -16.19 -48.25
CA GLU A 1029 -13.84 -16.22 -46.81
C GLU A 1029 -13.04 -15.00 -46.35
N ARG A 1030 -12.01 -14.58 -47.11
CA ARG A 1030 -11.27 -13.33 -46.87
C ARG A 1030 -12.16 -12.10 -47.01
N GLN A 1031 -13.10 -12.09 -47.95
CA GLN A 1031 -14.04 -10.98 -48.14
C GLN A 1031 -15.05 -10.91 -46.99
N GLY A 1032 -15.68 -12.03 -46.61
CA GLY A 1032 -16.58 -12.10 -45.46
C GLY A 1032 -15.89 -11.82 -44.12
N ALA A 1033 -14.60 -12.10 -43.99
CA ALA A 1033 -13.80 -11.67 -42.84
C ALA A 1033 -13.62 -10.14 -42.80
N LYS A 1034 -13.31 -9.51 -43.95
CA LYS A 1034 -13.24 -8.04 -44.07
C LYS A 1034 -14.58 -7.38 -43.75
N GLU A 1035 -15.67 -7.92 -44.27
CA GLU A 1035 -17.03 -7.42 -44.02
C GLU A 1035 -17.35 -7.46 -42.52
N ARG A 1036 -17.10 -8.59 -41.83
CA ARG A 1036 -17.23 -8.67 -40.36
C ARG A 1036 -16.33 -7.68 -39.62
N THR A 1037 -15.09 -7.44 -40.05
CA THR A 1037 -14.25 -6.41 -39.41
C THR A 1037 -14.83 -5.02 -39.59
N THR A 1038 -15.38 -4.68 -40.77
CA THR A 1038 -16.03 -3.38 -40.97
C THR A 1038 -17.38 -3.26 -40.25
N GLU A 1039 -18.13 -4.35 -40.08
CA GLU A 1039 -19.32 -4.41 -39.24
C GLU A 1039 -18.98 -4.17 -37.77
N LEU A 1040 -17.93 -4.83 -37.25
CA LEU A 1040 -17.44 -4.65 -35.88
C LEU A 1040 -16.90 -3.23 -35.65
N GLU A 1041 -16.13 -2.67 -36.59
CA GLU A 1041 -15.71 -1.26 -36.51
C GLU A 1041 -16.91 -0.30 -36.50
N ASN A 1042 -17.94 -0.55 -37.33
CA ASN A 1042 -19.14 0.29 -37.35
C ASN A 1042 -19.98 0.11 -36.07
N ALA A 1043 -20.00 -1.09 -35.48
CA ALA A 1043 -20.62 -1.34 -34.18
C ALA A 1043 -19.89 -0.61 -33.05
N ILE A 1044 -18.55 -0.66 -33.02
CA ILE A 1044 -17.71 0.11 -32.07
C ILE A 1044 -18.00 1.60 -32.23
N ARG A 1045 -17.94 2.15 -33.45
CA ARG A 1045 -18.28 3.56 -33.75
C ARG A 1045 -19.75 3.92 -33.45
N SER A 1046 -20.64 2.93 -33.30
CA SER A 1046 -22.02 3.15 -32.88
C SER A 1046 -22.12 3.18 -31.35
N LEU A 1047 -21.44 2.27 -30.66
CA LEU A 1047 -21.31 2.21 -29.20
C LEU A 1047 -20.59 3.42 -28.64
N GLU A 1048 -19.52 3.91 -29.29
CA GLU A 1048 -18.86 5.18 -28.94
C GLU A 1048 -19.84 6.36 -28.99
N ARG A 1049 -20.64 6.48 -30.07
CA ARG A 1049 -21.67 7.52 -30.21
C ARG A 1049 -22.84 7.33 -29.23
N GLN A 1050 -23.10 6.13 -28.75
CA GLN A 1050 -24.07 5.87 -27.68
C GLN A 1050 -23.48 6.29 -26.33
N LEU A 1051 -22.25 5.89 -26.03
CA LEU A 1051 -21.50 6.28 -24.83
C LEU A 1051 -21.38 7.81 -24.72
N ASP A 1052 -21.11 8.51 -25.81
CA ASP A 1052 -21.05 9.98 -25.82
C ASP A 1052 -22.43 10.64 -25.67
N ARG A 1053 -23.51 9.99 -26.12
CA ARG A 1053 -24.88 10.45 -25.86
C ARG A 1053 -25.29 10.22 -24.41
N GLU A 1054 -24.92 9.10 -23.81
CA GLU A 1054 -25.19 8.82 -22.39
C GLU A 1054 -24.26 9.62 -21.45
N LYS A 1055 -23.01 9.91 -21.83
CA LYS A 1055 -22.17 10.90 -21.14
C LYS A 1055 -22.79 12.30 -21.19
N LYS A 1056 -23.36 12.72 -22.33
CA LYS A 1056 -24.07 14.00 -22.43
C LYS A 1056 -25.35 14.02 -21.61
N ARG A 1057 -26.13 12.93 -21.58
CA ARG A 1057 -27.27 12.77 -20.67
C ARG A 1057 -26.85 12.78 -19.21
N SER A 1058 -25.77 12.09 -18.85
CA SER A 1058 -25.23 12.09 -17.49
C SER A 1058 -24.74 13.48 -17.08
N ALA A 1059 -24.09 14.23 -17.96
CA ALA A 1059 -23.73 15.62 -17.72
C ALA A 1059 -24.98 16.51 -17.52
N GLN A 1060 -25.99 16.40 -18.40
CA GLN A 1060 -27.26 17.13 -18.27
C GLN A 1060 -28.07 16.73 -17.03
N LEU A 1061 -28.03 15.46 -16.63
CA LEU A 1061 -28.67 14.97 -15.41
C LEU A 1061 -27.92 15.44 -14.17
N ASN A 1062 -26.59 15.51 -14.20
CA ASN A 1062 -25.80 16.11 -13.12
C ASN A 1062 -26.07 17.62 -13.03
N GLU A 1063 -26.11 18.33 -14.16
CA GLU A 1063 -26.47 19.76 -14.24
C GLU A 1063 -27.89 20.01 -13.70
N MET A 1064 -28.89 19.18 -14.06
CA MET A 1064 -30.23 19.24 -13.47
C MET A 1064 -30.27 18.83 -11.99
N ASN A 1065 -29.42 17.90 -11.56
CA ASN A 1065 -29.35 17.47 -10.15
C ASN A 1065 -28.68 18.55 -9.29
N ASP A 1066 -27.69 19.27 -9.82
CA ASP A 1066 -27.08 20.42 -9.17
C ASP A 1066 -28.03 21.62 -9.14
N LEU A 1067 -28.82 21.85 -10.20
CA LEU A 1067 -29.94 22.80 -10.18
C LEU A 1067 -31.03 22.41 -9.14
N ASN A 1068 -31.32 21.12 -8.97
CA ASN A 1068 -32.25 20.66 -7.92
C ASN A 1068 -31.64 20.74 -6.51
N LYS A 1069 -30.33 20.52 -6.32
CA LYS A 1069 -29.63 20.78 -5.05
C LYS A 1069 -29.69 22.27 -4.65
N VAL A 1070 -29.76 23.16 -5.64
CA VAL A 1070 -29.97 24.61 -5.44
C VAL A 1070 -31.43 24.96 -5.11
N ASN A 1071 -32.40 24.03 -5.24
CA ASN A 1071 -33.81 24.32 -4.93
C ASN A 1071 -34.61 23.19 -4.22
N PRO A 1072 -34.32 22.93 -2.93
CA PRO A 1072 -35.26 22.31 -1.98
C PRO A 1072 -35.75 23.35 -0.95
N GLY A 1073 -36.44 24.41 -1.40
CA GLY A 1073 -36.88 25.50 -0.49
C GLY A 1073 -37.89 26.48 -1.09
N GLY A 1074 -38.83 25.99 -1.91
CA GLY A 1074 -39.72 26.81 -2.75
C GLY A 1074 -41.23 26.60 -2.57
N PHE A 1075 -41.68 25.92 -1.51
CA PHE A 1075 -43.06 25.83 -1.04
C PHE A 1075 -43.10 25.45 0.45
#